data_AF-A0A0E0KYV3-F1
#
_entry.id   AF-A0A0E0KYV3-F1
#
_cell.length_a   1.000
_cell.length_b   1.000
_cell.length_c   1.000
_cell.angle_alpha   90.00
_cell.angle_beta   90.00
_cell.angle_gamma   90.00
#
_symmetry.space_group_name_H-M   'P 1'
#
loop_
_entity.id
_entity.type
_entity.pdbx_description
1 polymer ?
#
loop_
_entity_poly.entity_id
_entity_poly.type
_entity_poly.pdbx_seq_one_letter_code
_entity_poly.pdbx_strand_id
1 'polypeptide(L)'
;MPPEHVRKIIRDHGDMSSKKYRHDKRVYLGALKFVPHAVYKLLENMPMPWEQVRHVKILYHITGAITFVNEIPWVVEPIYLAQRQQREAGPPRLPASPSPPTMWSGGPPPPPPPPMGAAPPPPGTGAPPPPPPAAGPSGGDKPLTPAELEAQLVEKARKWHQLNSKRYGDKRKFGFVEAQKEDMPPEHVRKIIRDHGDMSSKKYRHDKRVYLGALKFVPHAVYKLLENMPMPWEQVRHVKILYHITGAITFVNEIPWVVEPIYLAQWGTMWIMMRREKRDRRHFKRMRFPPFDDEEPPLDYADNLLDVEPLEAIQLELDEEEDSAVHEWFYDHKPLVKTKLINGPSYRKWHLSLPIMATLYRLAGQLLSDLIDRNYFYLFDMESFFTAKALNMCIPGGPKFEPLYRDMEKGDEDWNEFNDINKLIIRQPLRTEYRIAFPHLYNNRPRKVRLGVYHTPMIMYIKTEDPDLPAFYYDPLINPITSTNKVDRRERRTIEEDEDEDFCLPDGVEPLLKGTELYTDTTAAGISLLFAPKPFNMRSGRTRRAEDIPLVSEWYKEHCPPAYPVRVSYQKLLKCYVLNELHHRPPKAQKKKHLFRSLQATKFFQTTELDWAEAGLQVCKQGYNMLNLLIHRKNLNYLHLDYNFNLKPVKTLTTKERKKSRFGNAFHLCREILRLTKLVVDANIQFRLGNVDAFQLADGLQYIFSHVGQLTAPPSQQRQQIAEIEKQSRETTQLTAVTTRTTNVHGDELIITTTSPYEQQAFASKTDWRVRAISATNLYLRVNHIYVNSDDIKETGYTYIMPKNILKKFICIADLRTQIAGFLYGLSPQDNPQVKEIRCIAIPPQHGTHQMVTLPANLPEHEFLNDLEPLGWMHTQPNEAPQLSPQDLTSHAKILENNKQWDGEKCIILTCSFTPGSCSLTAYKLTPSGYEWGRSNKDSGSNPHGYLPTHYEKVQMLLSDRFLGFYMVPDNTPWNFNFMGVKHDPLMKYNMKLGTPRDFYHEDHRPTHFLEFSNIDEGEVAEAEINRLRDMNETRPIVKGHKKALLKEVSHSI
;
A
#
# COMPACT_ATOMS: atom_id res chain seq x y z
N MET A 1 -28.78 29.32 -14.42
CA MET A 1 -29.93 30.08 -14.96
C MET A 1 -29.59 31.56 -14.92
N PRO A 2 -29.93 32.35 -15.96
CA PRO A 2 -29.76 33.79 -15.91
C PRO A 2 -30.71 34.43 -14.87
N PRO A 3 -30.33 35.54 -14.22
CA PRO A 3 -31.14 36.23 -13.19
C PRO A 3 -32.54 36.63 -13.66
N GLU A 4 -32.71 36.85 -14.97
CA GLU A 4 -33.97 37.17 -15.64
C GLU A 4 -35.01 36.04 -15.50
N HIS A 5 -34.59 34.78 -15.52
CA HIS A 5 -35.47 33.63 -15.38
C HIS A 5 -36.05 33.50 -13.96
N VAL A 6 -35.27 33.91 -12.95
CA VAL A 6 -35.70 33.93 -11.55
C VAL A 6 -36.70 35.05 -11.31
N ARG A 7 -36.49 36.22 -11.93
CA ARG A 7 -37.44 37.34 -11.87
C ARG A 7 -38.78 37.01 -12.54
N LYS A 8 -38.76 36.23 -13.63
CA LYS A 8 -39.97 35.73 -14.31
C LYS A 8 -40.76 34.75 -13.44
N ILE A 9 -40.08 33.79 -12.79
CA ILE A 9 -40.72 32.83 -11.87
C ILE A 9 -41.37 33.53 -10.67
N ILE A 10 -40.75 34.58 -10.14
CA ILE A 10 -41.31 35.35 -9.02
C ILE A 10 -42.53 36.18 -9.46
N ARG A 11 -42.53 36.69 -10.71
CA ARG A 11 -43.64 37.48 -11.26
C ARG A 11 -44.85 36.59 -11.61
N ASP A 12 -44.61 35.38 -12.10
CA ASP A 12 -45.66 34.46 -12.56
C ASP A 12 -46.34 33.67 -11.42
N HIS A 13 -45.76 33.65 -10.21
CA HIS A 13 -46.32 32.97 -9.02
C HIS A 13 -47.02 33.90 -8.01
N GLY A 14 -47.35 35.13 -8.41
CA GLY A 14 -47.92 36.16 -7.54
C GLY A 14 -49.36 35.95 -7.07
N ASP A 15 -50.10 34.95 -7.57
CA ASP A 15 -51.49 34.71 -7.14
C ASP A 15 -51.69 33.30 -6.56
N MET A 16 -51.50 33.17 -5.24
CA MET A 16 -51.67 31.93 -4.49
C MET A 16 -52.95 31.92 -3.65
N SER A 17 -54.08 32.25 -4.27
CA SER A 17 -55.43 32.11 -3.68
C SER A 17 -56.10 30.74 -3.92
N SER A 18 -55.48 29.84 -4.70
CA SER A 18 -56.04 28.51 -5.01
C SER A 18 -55.89 27.48 -3.89
N LYS A 19 -56.98 26.78 -3.57
CA LYS A 19 -57.11 25.74 -2.52
C LYS A 19 -56.22 24.50 -2.71
N LYS A 20 -55.44 24.40 -3.78
CA LYS A 20 -54.73 23.16 -4.17
C LYS A 20 -53.39 22.89 -3.45
N TYR A 21 -52.86 23.83 -2.66
CA TYR A 21 -51.53 23.70 -2.00
C TYR A 21 -51.56 23.91 -0.47
N ARG A 22 -52.53 23.32 0.22
CA ARG A 22 -52.63 23.41 1.70
C ARG A 22 -51.57 22.58 2.44
N HIS A 23 -50.99 21.55 1.83
CA HIS A 23 -50.03 20.65 2.49
C HIS A 23 -48.60 21.22 2.49
N ASP A 24 -48.15 21.83 1.39
CA ASP A 24 -46.80 22.42 1.26
C ASP A 24 -46.61 23.72 2.06
N LYS A 25 -47.72 24.38 2.42
CA LYS A 25 -47.70 25.62 3.23
C LYS A 25 -47.19 25.40 4.66
N ARG A 26 -47.31 24.19 5.23
CA ARG A 26 -46.82 23.89 6.60
C ARG A 26 -45.32 23.60 6.64
N VAL A 27 -44.75 23.05 5.56
CA VAL A 27 -43.32 22.72 5.47
C VAL A 27 -42.49 23.98 5.20
N TYR A 28 -42.98 24.87 4.32
CA TYR A 28 -42.31 26.14 4.02
C TYR A 28 -42.35 27.17 5.17
N LEU A 29 -43.44 27.23 5.95
CA LEU A 29 -43.54 28.12 7.11
C LEU A 29 -42.80 27.63 8.36
N GLY A 30 -42.41 26.35 8.42
CA GLY A 30 -41.56 25.80 9.48
C GLY A 30 -40.09 26.17 9.32
N ALA A 31 -39.59 26.28 8.08
CA ALA A 31 -38.20 26.61 7.77
C ALA A 31 -37.86 28.11 7.97
N LEU A 32 -38.86 29.00 7.84
CA LEU A 32 -38.66 30.45 7.93
C LEU A 32 -38.66 31.04 9.36
N LYS A 33 -38.89 30.22 10.39
CA LYS A 33 -38.89 30.68 11.80
C LYS A 33 -37.50 30.77 12.47
N PHE A 34 -36.41 30.44 11.77
CA PHE A 34 -35.06 30.39 12.36
C PHE A 34 -34.03 31.34 11.72
N VAL A 35 -34.49 32.40 11.04
CA VAL A 35 -33.62 33.52 10.65
C VAL A 35 -33.97 34.73 11.53
N PRO A 36 -33.14 35.10 12.52
CA PRO A 36 -33.42 36.29 13.32
C PRO A 36 -33.26 37.54 12.45
N HIS A 37 -34.28 38.40 12.49
CA HIS A 37 -34.37 39.75 11.91
C HIS A 37 -33.17 40.68 12.24
N ALA A 38 -32.32 40.30 13.19
CA ALA A 38 -31.09 41.00 13.57
C ALA A 38 -29.96 40.90 12.53
N VAL A 39 -29.88 39.82 11.75
CA VAL A 39 -28.83 39.65 10.72
C VAL A 39 -29.05 40.59 9.54
N TYR A 40 -30.32 40.87 9.21
CA TYR A 40 -30.69 41.79 8.14
C TYR A 40 -30.35 43.25 8.49
N LYS A 41 -30.68 43.69 9.71
CA LYS A 41 -30.39 45.06 10.19
C LYS A 41 -28.90 45.37 10.42
N LEU A 42 -28.07 44.35 10.66
CA LEU A 42 -26.63 44.54 10.88
C LEU A 42 -25.86 44.71 9.57
N LEU A 43 -26.36 44.12 8.47
CA LEU A 43 -25.77 44.23 7.13
C LEU A 43 -26.13 45.54 6.43
N GLU A 44 -27.26 46.15 6.80
CA GLU A 44 -27.76 47.40 6.19
C GLU A 44 -27.03 48.66 6.68
N ASN A 45 -26.29 48.60 7.80
CA ASN A 45 -25.69 49.76 8.46
C ASN A 45 -24.17 49.72 8.64
N MET A 46 -23.43 48.85 7.95
CA MET A 46 -21.95 48.89 7.98
C MET A 46 -21.39 49.77 6.85
N PRO A 47 -20.64 50.84 7.16
CA PRO A 47 -20.03 51.68 6.14
C PRO A 47 -18.64 51.12 5.79
N MET A 48 -18.55 50.06 4.98
CA MET A 48 -17.26 49.64 4.40
C MET A 48 -17.40 49.02 2.99
N PRO A 49 -16.38 49.16 2.11
CA PRO A 49 -16.44 48.65 0.74
C PRO A 49 -16.45 47.10 0.67
N TRP A 50 -17.09 46.58 -0.38
CA TRP A 50 -17.43 45.16 -0.59
C TRP A 50 -16.27 44.15 -0.61
N GLU A 51 -15.01 44.61 -0.61
CA GLU A 51 -13.83 43.73 -0.71
C GLU A 51 -13.43 43.04 0.61
N GLN A 52 -13.95 43.46 1.77
CA GLN A 52 -13.58 42.89 3.07
C GLN A 52 -14.56 41.84 3.65
N VAL A 53 -15.67 41.52 2.97
CA VAL A 53 -16.71 40.59 3.48
C VAL A 53 -16.41 39.11 3.18
N ARG A 54 -15.34 38.79 2.45
CA ARG A 54 -15.12 37.44 1.87
C ARG A 54 -14.87 36.29 2.86
N HIS A 55 -14.69 36.52 4.17
CA HIS A 55 -14.33 35.47 5.12
C HIS A 55 -15.07 35.48 6.46
N VAL A 56 -16.41 35.48 6.44
CA VAL A 56 -17.20 35.10 7.64
C VAL A 56 -17.64 33.63 7.51
N LYS A 57 -17.06 32.74 8.32
CA LYS A 57 -17.54 31.35 8.48
C LYS A 57 -18.50 31.28 9.67
N ILE A 58 -19.75 30.93 9.40
CA ILE A 58 -20.77 30.65 10.43
C ILE A 58 -20.87 29.13 10.58
N LEU A 59 -20.64 28.62 11.80
CA LEU A 59 -20.84 27.21 12.15
C LEU A 59 -22.15 27.07 12.94
N TYR A 60 -23.06 26.25 12.44
CA TYR A 60 -24.28 25.86 13.15
C TYR A 60 -24.00 24.62 14.04
N HIS A 61 -24.34 24.70 15.32
CA HIS A 61 -24.44 23.54 16.21
C HIS A 61 -25.93 23.24 16.48
N ILE A 62 -26.30 21.96 16.54
CA ILE A 62 -27.69 21.43 16.58
C ILE A 62 -28.39 21.72 17.94
N THR A 63 -27.88 22.64 18.74
CA THR A 63 -28.43 22.99 20.07
C THR A 63 -28.64 24.49 20.27
N GLY A 64 -28.64 25.30 19.21
CA GLY A 64 -29.21 26.66 19.28
C GLY A 64 -28.41 27.73 20.01
N ALA A 65 -27.10 27.56 20.21
CA ALA A 65 -26.22 28.63 20.72
C ALA A 65 -25.23 29.09 19.64
N ILE A 66 -25.26 30.39 19.31
CA ILE A 66 -24.30 31.04 18.41
C ILE A 66 -23.10 31.51 19.25
N THR A 67 -21.88 31.14 18.86
CA THR A 67 -20.64 31.68 19.45
C THR A 67 -19.72 32.17 18.34
N PHE A 68 -19.26 33.41 18.44
CA PHE A 68 -18.29 33.99 17.51
C PHE A 68 -16.86 33.61 17.96
N VAL A 69 -16.02 33.14 17.03
CA VAL A 69 -14.60 32.87 17.28
C VAL A 69 -13.79 33.88 16.49
N ASN A 70 -13.14 34.83 17.19
CA ASN A 70 -12.13 35.72 16.61
C ASN A 70 -10.75 35.25 17.04
N GLU A 71 -9.88 34.96 16.06
CA GLU A 71 -8.43 34.92 16.25
C GLU A 71 -7.77 35.46 14.98
N ILE A 72 -7.29 36.72 14.98
CA ILE A 72 -5.96 37.17 14.48
C ILE A 72 -5.58 38.47 15.26
N PRO A 73 -4.29 38.69 15.62
CA PRO A 73 -3.84 39.62 16.68
C PRO A 73 -3.34 40.98 16.16
N TRP A 74 -3.23 42.00 17.01
CA TRP A 74 -1.98 42.72 17.42
C TRP A 74 -2.28 43.92 18.37
N VAL A 75 -1.62 43.87 19.54
CA VAL A 75 -1.00 44.90 20.42
C VAL A 75 -1.58 46.32 20.53
N VAL A 76 -2.12 46.63 21.72
CA VAL A 76 -1.80 47.83 22.55
C VAL A 76 -1.89 47.43 24.04
N GLU A 77 -0.85 47.73 24.82
CA GLU A 77 -0.68 47.44 26.26
C GLU A 77 -1.31 48.55 27.16
N PRO A 78 -1.32 48.48 28.51
CA PRO A 78 -2.57 48.37 29.26
C PRO A 78 -2.77 49.45 30.35
N ILE A 79 -3.88 50.18 30.33
CA ILE A 79 -4.35 50.95 31.50
C ILE A 79 -5.89 50.90 31.53
N TYR A 80 -6.45 50.62 32.70
CA TYR A 80 -7.89 50.54 33.08
C TYR A 80 -8.47 49.14 33.35
N LEU A 81 -8.01 48.49 34.42
CA LEU A 81 -8.83 47.56 35.22
C LEU A 81 -8.54 47.70 36.72
N ALA A 82 -8.62 48.95 37.22
CA ALA A 82 -8.55 49.26 38.65
C ALA A 82 -9.84 49.88 39.24
N GLN A 83 -10.96 49.96 38.49
CA GLN A 83 -12.14 50.71 38.98
C GLN A 83 -13.50 50.07 38.67
N ARG A 84 -13.62 48.75 38.81
CA ARG A 84 -14.96 48.14 38.86
C ARG A 84 -15.11 46.88 39.72
N GLN A 85 -14.23 46.72 40.72
CA GLN A 85 -14.49 45.92 41.91
C GLN A 85 -14.81 46.84 43.09
N GLN A 86 -15.98 47.45 43.07
CA GLN A 86 -16.69 47.95 44.24
C GLN A 86 -18.16 48.14 43.82
N ARG A 87 -19.08 47.60 44.64
CA ARG A 87 -20.51 47.33 44.40
C ARG A 87 -20.73 45.96 43.72
N GLU A 88 -21.22 44.91 44.36
CA GLU A 88 -21.90 44.72 45.65
C GLU A 88 -21.59 43.31 46.14
N ALA A 89 -21.22 43.18 47.41
CA ALA A 89 -21.15 41.91 48.11
C ALA A 89 -22.44 41.74 48.92
N GLY A 90 -23.09 40.58 48.80
CA GLY A 90 -24.19 40.11 49.64
C GLY A 90 -24.31 38.58 49.54
N PRO A 91 -24.64 37.85 50.63
CA PRO A 91 -24.21 36.46 50.83
C PRO A 91 -25.17 35.40 50.25
N PRO A 92 -24.70 34.17 49.94
CA PRO A 92 -25.57 33.10 49.48
C PRO A 92 -26.18 32.28 50.65
N ARG A 93 -27.48 31.97 50.54
CA ARG A 93 -28.13 30.85 51.26
C ARG A 93 -28.56 29.77 50.26
N LEU A 94 -28.32 28.52 50.63
CA LEU A 94 -28.57 27.28 49.89
C LEU A 94 -30.08 26.96 49.72
N PRO A 95 -30.44 26.25 48.63
CA PRO A 95 -31.47 25.21 48.75
C PRO A 95 -31.03 23.85 48.16
N ALA A 96 -31.77 22.85 48.59
CA ALA A 96 -31.44 21.43 48.65
C ALA A 96 -31.48 20.66 47.32
N SER A 97 -30.74 19.55 47.30
CA SER A 97 -30.77 18.47 46.32
C SER A 97 -31.97 17.54 46.51
N PRO A 98 -32.68 17.09 45.44
CA PRO A 98 -33.54 15.94 45.49
C PRO A 98 -32.81 14.64 45.07
N SER A 99 -33.29 13.55 45.66
CA SER A 99 -32.77 12.18 45.72
C SER A 99 -32.89 11.37 44.40
N PRO A 100 -32.07 10.31 44.20
CA PRO A 100 -32.28 9.30 43.16
C PRO A 100 -33.13 8.11 43.65
N PRO A 101 -33.82 7.36 42.76
CA PRO A 101 -34.63 6.21 43.14
C PRO A 101 -33.80 4.94 43.36
N THR A 102 -34.31 4.10 44.26
CA THR A 102 -33.78 2.83 44.78
C THR A 102 -34.18 1.62 43.91
N MET A 103 -33.31 0.59 43.87
CA MET A 103 -33.64 -0.80 44.28
C MET A 103 -32.46 -1.80 44.09
N TRP A 104 -32.00 -2.34 45.24
CA TRP A 104 -31.69 -3.75 45.58
C TRP A 104 -30.63 -4.55 44.77
N SER A 105 -29.73 -5.39 45.33
CA SER A 105 -29.13 -5.65 46.66
C SER A 105 -28.24 -6.89 46.57
N GLY A 106 -27.20 -7.01 47.41
CA GLY A 106 -26.74 -8.31 47.92
C GLY A 106 -25.24 -8.55 47.94
N GLY A 107 -24.57 -8.21 49.06
CA GLY A 107 -23.22 -8.67 49.40
C GLY A 107 -22.68 -7.99 50.68
N PRO A 108 -21.98 -8.70 51.59
CA PRO A 108 -21.56 -8.17 52.88
C PRO A 108 -20.45 -7.12 52.73
N PRO A 109 -20.31 -6.15 53.66
CA PRO A 109 -19.28 -5.13 53.57
C PRO A 109 -17.87 -5.72 53.77
N PRO A 110 -16.84 -5.26 53.02
CA PRO A 110 -15.46 -5.64 53.27
C PRO A 110 -14.93 -4.97 54.56
N PRO A 111 -13.94 -5.59 55.24
CA PRO A 111 -13.37 -5.06 56.48
C PRO A 111 -12.60 -3.76 56.25
N PRO A 112 -12.44 -2.90 57.29
CA PRO A 112 -11.71 -1.65 57.17
C PRO A 112 -10.22 -1.91 56.84
N PRO A 113 -9.58 -1.06 56.01
CA PRO A 113 -8.17 -1.20 55.68
C PRO A 113 -7.28 -0.91 56.91
N PRO A 114 -6.11 -1.58 57.02
CA PRO A 114 -5.20 -1.43 58.15
C PRO A 114 -4.55 -0.04 58.19
N PRO A 115 -4.08 0.42 59.36
CA PRO A 115 -3.43 1.73 59.51
C PRO A 115 -2.14 1.72 58.70
N MET A 116 -2.08 2.53 57.63
CA MET A 116 -0.85 2.71 56.86
C MET A 116 0.20 3.39 57.72
N GLY A 117 1.25 2.62 58.00
CA GLY A 117 2.53 3.12 58.50
C GLY A 117 3.15 4.15 57.57
N ALA A 118 3.93 5.02 58.19
CA ALA A 118 4.61 6.15 57.59
C ALA A 118 5.51 5.75 56.41
N ALA A 119 5.42 6.52 55.31
CA ALA A 119 6.45 6.64 54.31
C ALA A 119 7.38 7.83 54.66
N PRO A 120 8.68 7.79 54.32
CA PRO A 120 9.73 8.67 54.83
C PRO A 120 9.73 10.08 54.20
N PRO A 121 10.30 11.10 54.88
CA PRO A 121 10.35 12.47 54.39
C PRO A 121 11.44 12.67 53.29
N PRO A 122 11.30 13.72 52.46
CA PRO A 122 12.30 14.08 51.44
C PRO A 122 13.62 14.57 52.08
N PRO A 123 14.79 14.34 51.46
CA PRO A 123 16.05 14.83 51.99
C PRO A 123 16.25 16.32 51.67
N GLY A 124 16.51 17.11 52.70
CA GLY A 124 17.16 18.41 52.54
C GLY A 124 16.25 19.64 52.52
N THR A 125 15.44 19.83 53.55
CA THR A 125 15.11 21.19 54.03
C THR A 125 15.35 21.19 55.52
N GLY A 126 16.37 21.93 55.97
CA GLY A 126 16.66 22.12 57.39
C GLY A 126 15.41 22.58 58.14
N ALA A 127 15.25 22.05 59.35
CA ALA A 127 14.20 22.44 60.27
C ALA A 127 14.17 23.97 60.45
N PRO A 128 12.99 24.59 60.66
CA PRO A 128 12.94 25.95 61.17
C PRO A 128 13.67 26.00 62.52
N PRO A 129 14.40 27.08 62.84
CA PRO A 129 15.10 27.17 64.12
C PRO A 129 14.08 27.10 65.26
N PRO A 130 14.47 26.54 66.43
CA PRO A 130 13.57 26.45 67.58
C PRO A 130 13.14 27.86 68.01
N PRO A 131 11.94 28.00 68.61
CA PRO A 131 11.52 29.28 69.17
C PRO A 131 12.54 29.69 70.25
N PRO A 132 12.93 30.98 70.31
CA PRO A 132 13.87 31.44 71.32
C PRO A 132 13.30 31.19 72.72
N PRO A 133 14.15 30.88 73.72
CA PRO A 133 13.70 30.66 75.08
C PRO A 133 13.06 31.95 75.62
N ALA A 134 12.00 31.77 76.42
CA ALA A 134 11.35 32.86 77.13
C ALA A 134 12.39 33.59 78.00
N ALA A 135 12.76 34.81 77.59
CA ALA A 135 13.58 35.69 78.41
C ALA A 135 12.71 36.20 79.56
N GLY A 136 13.16 35.93 80.79
CA GLY A 136 12.60 36.48 82.01
C GLY A 136 12.78 38.00 82.11
N PRO A 137 12.19 38.63 83.15
CA PRO A 137 12.15 40.07 83.27
C PRO A 137 13.51 40.61 83.75
N SER A 138 14.21 41.31 82.87
CA SER A 138 15.24 42.30 83.20
C SER A 138 14.81 43.60 82.52
N GLY A 139 14.64 44.75 83.18
CA GLY A 139 15.41 45.28 84.29
C GLY A 139 16.29 46.41 83.74
N GLY A 140 15.76 47.63 83.69
CA GLY A 140 16.52 48.86 83.49
C GLY A 140 16.52 49.45 82.07
N ASP A 141 15.37 50.01 81.65
CA ASP A 141 15.32 50.99 80.54
C ASP A 141 16.18 52.21 80.90
N LYS A 142 17.35 52.34 80.29
CA LYS A 142 17.90 53.67 80.00
C LYS A 142 17.19 54.20 78.75
N PRO A 143 16.68 55.44 78.73
CA PRO A 143 16.14 56.02 77.52
C PRO A 143 17.23 56.02 76.46
N LEU A 144 17.02 55.28 75.36
CA LEU A 144 17.86 55.36 74.17
C LEU A 144 17.95 56.82 73.75
N THR A 145 19.14 57.30 73.43
CA THR A 145 19.27 58.65 72.86
C THR A 145 18.50 58.70 71.53
N PRO A 146 17.93 59.86 71.14
CA PRO A 146 17.18 59.97 69.88
C PRO A 146 17.93 59.42 68.65
N ALA A 147 19.26 59.56 68.65
CA ALA A 147 20.14 59.05 67.60
C ALA A 147 20.24 57.51 67.54
N GLU A 148 20.25 56.82 68.69
CA GLU A 148 20.31 55.36 68.74
C GLU A 148 18.97 54.71 68.35
N LEU A 149 17.86 55.36 68.71
CA LEU A 149 16.52 54.95 68.28
C LEU A 149 16.35 55.12 66.76
N GLU A 150 16.85 56.22 66.20
CA GLU A 150 16.83 56.48 64.76
C GLU A 150 17.73 55.49 64.00
N ALA A 151 18.91 55.16 64.52
CA ALA A 151 19.77 54.13 63.93
C ALA A 151 19.09 52.74 63.91
N GLN A 152 18.40 52.35 64.98
CA GLN A 152 17.63 51.09 65.01
C GLN A 152 16.44 51.10 64.05
N LEU A 153 15.74 52.23 63.91
CA LEU A 153 14.63 52.38 62.96
C LEU A 153 15.12 52.33 61.51
N VAL A 154 16.26 52.96 61.19
CA VAL A 154 16.90 52.88 59.88
C VAL A 154 17.33 51.45 59.56
N GLU A 155 17.92 50.73 60.52
CA GLU A 155 18.29 49.34 60.33
C GLU A 155 17.06 48.42 60.16
N LYS A 156 16.00 48.66 60.93
CA LYS A 156 14.70 47.97 60.78
C LYS A 156 14.07 48.27 59.42
N ALA A 157 14.10 49.51 58.95
CA ALA A 157 13.63 49.91 57.63
C ALA A 157 14.46 49.26 56.51
N ARG A 158 15.79 49.18 56.66
CA ARG A 158 16.68 48.48 55.73
C ARG A 158 16.36 46.98 55.67
N LYS A 159 16.21 46.32 56.82
CA LYS A 159 15.81 44.90 56.89
C LYS A 159 14.41 44.67 56.30
N TRP A 160 13.47 45.57 56.55
CA TRP A 160 12.13 45.55 55.96
C TRP A 160 12.16 45.71 54.43
N HIS A 161 12.96 46.65 53.93
CA HIS A 161 13.13 46.87 52.50
C HIS A 161 13.78 45.66 51.82
N GLN A 162 14.85 45.10 52.40
CA GLN A 162 15.47 43.87 51.87
C GLN A 162 14.52 42.68 51.90
N LEU A 163 13.72 42.55 52.97
CA LEU A 163 12.72 41.50 53.10
C LEU A 163 11.64 41.64 52.02
N ASN A 164 11.10 42.85 51.81
CA ASN A 164 10.06 43.10 50.81
C ASN A 164 10.58 42.98 49.38
N SER A 165 11.78 43.49 49.09
CA SER A 165 12.41 43.31 47.77
C SER A 165 12.68 41.83 47.45
N LYS A 166 13.06 41.01 48.45
CA LYS A 166 13.23 39.56 48.26
C LYS A 166 11.90 38.79 48.23
N ARG A 167 10.92 39.20 49.03
CA ARG A 167 9.61 38.53 49.15
C ARG A 167 8.71 38.79 47.94
N TYR A 168 8.68 40.02 47.45
CA TYR A 168 7.84 40.47 46.33
C TYR A 168 8.63 40.62 45.02
N GLY A 169 9.83 40.02 44.93
CA GLY A 169 10.57 39.97 43.68
C GLY A 169 9.83 39.21 42.59
N ASP A 170 10.04 39.56 41.33
CA ASP A 170 9.27 39.04 40.19
C ASP A 170 9.27 37.51 40.09
N LYS A 171 10.37 36.85 40.48
CA LYS A 171 10.50 35.38 40.49
C LYS A 171 9.61 34.66 41.52
N ARG A 172 9.05 35.40 42.49
CA ARG A 172 8.18 34.87 43.56
C ARG A 172 6.70 35.21 43.34
N LYS A 173 6.36 35.86 42.23
CA LYS A 173 4.96 36.14 41.87
C LYS A 173 4.20 34.82 41.67
N PHE A 174 2.95 34.78 42.10
CA PHE A 174 2.07 33.64 41.84
C PHE A 174 1.88 33.48 40.32
N GLY A 175 2.10 32.26 39.81
CA GLY A 175 2.09 31.99 38.37
C GLY A 175 3.40 32.29 37.64
N PHE A 176 4.49 32.63 38.36
CA PHE A 176 5.82 32.71 37.77
C PHE A 176 6.24 31.33 37.25
N VAL A 177 6.57 31.25 35.97
CA VAL A 177 7.12 30.06 35.34
C VAL A 177 8.63 30.25 35.27
N GLU A 178 9.39 29.30 35.83
CA GLU A 178 10.84 29.31 35.72
C GLU A 178 11.29 29.29 34.25
N ALA A 179 12.48 29.85 34.01
CA ALA A 179 13.07 29.87 32.68
C ALA A 179 13.12 28.46 32.08
N GLN A 180 12.85 28.37 30.78
CA GLN A 180 12.93 27.12 30.05
C GLN A 180 14.36 26.57 30.16
N LYS A 181 14.49 25.24 30.27
CA LYS A 181 15.81 24.59 30.22
C LYS A 181 16.52 24.95 28.92
N GLU A 182 17.76 25.42 29.07
CA GLU A 182 18.65 25.67 27.95
C GLU A 182 19.28 24.36 27.47
N ASP A 183 19.77 24.39 26.24
CA ASP A 183 20.42 23.25 25.62
C ASP A 183 21.83 23.08 26.21
N MET A 184 22.14 21.84 26.62
CA MET A 184 23.44 21.45 27.12
C MET A 184 24.43 21.27 25.96
N PRO A 185 25.75 21.43 26.19
CA PRO A 185 26.76 21.12 25.18
C PRO A 185 26.68 19.65 24.71
N PRO A 186 26.80 19.38 23.39
CA PRO A 186 26.79 18.02 22.82
C PRO A 186 27.80 17.05 23.48
N GLU A 187 28.95 17.57 23.88
CA GLU A 187 30.04 16.79 24.50
C GLU A 187 29.60 16.19 25.82
N HIS A 188 28.66 16.82 26.52
CA HIS A 188 28.16 16.33 27.80
C HIS A 188 27.46 14.98 27.65
N VAL A 189 26.53 14.84 26.68
CA VAL A 189 25.87 13.55 26.44
C VAL A 189 26.84 12.53 25.84
N ARG A 190 27.74 12.96 24.96
CA ARG A 190 28.75 12.09 24.33
C ARG A 190 29.65 11.44 25.38
N LYS A 191 30.15 12.22 26.34
CA LYS A 191 30.94 11.73 27.47
C LYS A 191 30.18 10.74 28.33
N ILE A 192 28.91 11.01 28.65
CA ILE A 192 28.08 10.09 29.45
C ILE A 192 27.93 8.73 28.76
N ILE A 193 27.64 8.72 27.46
CA ILE A 193 27.45 7.48 26.68
C ILE A 193 28.77 6.71 26.51
N ARG A 194 29.90 7.42 26.40
CA ARG A 194 31.24 6.81 26.36
C ARG A 194 31.61 6.18 27.71
N ASP A 195 31.47 6.93 28.81
CA ASP A 195 31.79 6.50 30.17
C ASP A 195 30.96 5.28 30.63
N HIS A 196 29.69 5.23 30.23
CA HIS A 196 28.79 4.12 30.58
C HIS A 196 29.09 2.83 29.79
N GLY A 197 29.67 2.94 28.59
CA GLY A 197 30.14 1.80 27.79
C GLY A 197 29.09 0.72 27.59
N ASP A 198 29.45 -0.51 27.98
CA ASP A 198 28.62 -1.73 27.96
C ASP A 198 27.93 -2.03 29.31
N MET A 199 28.05 -1.12 30.28
CA MET A 199 27.56 -1.27 31.65
C MET A 199 28.17 -2.47 32.42
N SER A 200 29.35 -2.97 32.02
CA SER A 200 30.04 -4.05 32.76
C SER A 200 30.59 -3.58 34.12
N SER A 201 31.06 -2.33 34.20
CA SER A 201 31.68 -1.75 35.39
C SER A 201 30.77 -1.72 36.62
N LYS A 202 31.33 -2.02 37.80
CA LYS A 202 30.62 -1.97 39.09
C LYS A 202 30.20 -0.55 39.48
N LYS A 203 30.88 0.49 38.96
CA LYS A 203 30.59 1.91 39.21
C LYS A 203 29.14 2.26 38.86
N TYR A 204 28.63 1.72 37.76
CA TYR A 204 27.30 2.03 37.21
C TYR A 204 26.21 1.04 37.64
N ARG A 205 26.42 0.30 38.74
CA ARG A 205 25.45 -0.71 39.23
C ARG A 205 24.06 -0.13 39.50
N HIS A 206 23.99 1.09 40.03
CA HIS A 206 22.73 1.75 40.34
C HIS A 206 21.94 2.13 39.07
N ASP A 207 22.65 2.47 37.99
CA ASP A 207 22.06 2.91 36.72
C ASP A 207 21.53 1.76 35.86
N LYS A 208 22.01 0.52 36.06
CA LYS A 208 21.49 -0.67 35.34
C LYS A 208 19.97 -0.83 35.44
N ARG A 209 19.38 -0.45 36.58
CA ARG A 209 17.92 -0.48 36.77
C ARG A 209 17.20 0.54 35.89
N VAL A 210 17.81 1.72 35.71
CA VAL A 210 17.27 2.80 34.88
C VAL A 210 17.25 2.38 33.40
N TYR A 211 18.32 1.78 32.89
CA TYR A 211 18.37 1.25 31.52
C TYR A 211 17.25 0.23 31.26
N LEU A 212 17.07 -0.74 32.16
CA LEU A 212 15.96 -1.71 32.04
C LEU A 212 14.58 -1.04 32.09
N GLY A 213 14.43 0.01 32.90
CA GLY A 213 13.20 0.80 32.97
C GLY A 213 12.93 1.63 31.72
N ALA A 214 13.99 2.02 31.00
CA ALA A 214 13.92 2.79 29.75
C ALA A 214 13.55 1.93 28.53
N LEU A 215 13.76 0.61 28.58
CA LEU A 215 13.43 -0.32 27.48
C LEU A 215 11.99 -0.18 26.96
N LYS A 216 11.03 0.13 27.84
CA LYS A 216 9.62 0.34 27.44
C LYS A 216 9.40 1.54 26.51
N PHE A 217 10.35 2.48 26.46
CA PHE A 217 10.28 3.67 25.64
C PHE A 217 11.11 3.58 24.35
N VAL A 218 11.90 2.50 24.17
CA VAL A 218 12.70 2.27 22.96
C VAL A 218 11.85 2.36 21.67
N PRO A 219 10.64 1.79 21.58
CA PRO A 219 9.82 1.96 20.38
C PRO A 219 9.50 3.42 20.04
N HIS A 220 9.33 4.29 21.04
CA HIS A 220 9.12 5.72 20.81
C HIS A 220 10.42 6.42 20.39
N ALA A 221 11.57 6.05 20.96
CA ALA A 221 12.86 6.59 20.53
C ALA A 221 13.17 6.24 19.07
N VAL A 222 12.96 4.97 18.69
CA VAL A 222 13.10 4.50 17.32
C VAL A 222 12.15 5.21 16.37
N TYR A 223 10.86 5.34 16.74
CA TYR A 223 9.89 6.06 15.93
C TYR A 223 10.35 7.48 15.62
N LYS A 224 10.79 8.23 16.64
CA LYS A 224 11.24 9.61 16.47
C LYS A 224 12.56 9.74 15.72
N LEU A 225 13.45 8.77 15.86
CA LEU A 225 14.69 8.71 15.10
C LEU A 225 14.40 8.52 13.60
N LEU A 226 13.59 7.51 13.25
CA LEU A 226 13.26 7.21 11.86
C LEU A 226 12.38 8.27 11.19
N GLU A 227 11.47 8.92 11.93
CA GLU A 227 10.67 10.06 11.45
C GLU A 227 11.57 11.25 11.03
N ASN A 228 12.75 11.40 11.63
CA ASN A 228 13.67 12.50 11.32
C ASN A 228 14.89 12.08 10.48
N MET A 229 14.80 10.98 9.73
CA MET A 229 15.87 10.53 8.83
C MET A 229 16.28 11.64 7.83
N PRO A 230 17.59 11.91 7.64
CA PRO A 230 18.08 12.85 6.64
C PRO A 230 17.52 12.53 5.25
N MET A 231 17.11 13.57 4.52
CA MET A 231 16.62 13.39 3.16
C MET A 231 17.80 13.25 2.18
N PRO A 232 17.66 12.62 1.00
CA PRO A 232 18.79 12.32 0.12
C PRO A 232 19.59 13.53 -0.40
N TRP A 233 19.00 14.73 -0.35
CA TRP A 233 19.64 16.00 -0.70
C TRP A 233 20.38 16.68 0.46
N GLU A 234 20.32 16.09 1.67
CA GLU A 234 21.01 16.56 2.87
C GLU A 234 22.21 15.68 3.18
N GLN A 235 23.38 16.28 3.42
CA GLN A 235 24.58 15.55 3.85
C GLN A 235 24.53 15.18 5.34
N VAL A 236 24.13 16.15 6.16
CA VAL A 236 24.09 16.06 7.62
C VAL A 236 22.81 16.74 8.11
N ARG A 237 22.18 16.16 9.13
CA ARG A 237 21.04 16.76 9.81
C ARG A 237 21.29 16.84 11.29
N HIS A 238 21.29 18.07 11.82
CA HIS A 238 21.25 18.30 13.26
C HIS A 238 19.80 18.27 13.76
N VAL A 239 19.57 17.54 14.84
CA VAL A 239 18.26 17.35 15.45
C VAL A 239 18.31 17.63 16.93
N LYS A 240 17.25 18.24 17.46
CA LYS A 240 17.07 18.41 18.90
C LYS A 240 16.88 17.08 19.59
N ILE A 241 17.65 16.88 20.64
CA ILE A 241 17.69 15.67 21.44
C ILE A 241 17.16 15.95 22.85
N LEU A 242 16.40 14.99 23.37
CA LEU A 242 16.03 14.88 24.78
C LEU A 242 16.61 13.58 25.33
N TYR A 243 17.61 13.67 26.21
CA TYR A 243 18.33 12.50 26.72
C TYR A 243 18.24 12.41 28.25
N HIS A 244 18.28 11.18 28.77
CA HIS A 244 18.32 10.94 30.21
C HIS A 244 19.71 11.27 30.76
N ILE A 245 19.81 11.90 31.94
CA ILE A 245 21.09 12.32 32.55
C ILE A 245 22.11 11.19 32.74
N THR A 246 21.65 9.94 32.83
CA THR A 246 22.50 8.74 32.94
C THR A 246 22.80 8.09 31.58
N GLY A 247 22.47 8.72 30.46
CA GLY A 247 22.63 8.13 29.12
C GLY A 247 21.75 6.90 28.84
N ALA A 248 20.72 6.67 29.65
CA ALA A 248 19.88 5.48 29.54
C ALA A 248 19.09 5.44 28.23
N ILE A 249 18.59 6.59 27.77
CA ILE A 249 17.82 6.69 26.51
C ILE A 249 17.97 8.09 25.92
N THR A 250 18.00 8.14 24.58
CA THR A 250 18.06 9.35 23.76
C THR A 250 16.81 9.41 22.88
N PHE A 251 16.08 10.53 22.91
CA PHE A 251 14.92 10.79 22.04
C PHE A 251 15.21 11.94 21.10
N VAL A 252 14.82 11.81 19.84
CA VAL A 252 14.73 12.95 18.92
C VAL A 252 13.45 13.74 19.23
N ASN A 253 13.59 15.00 19.64
CA ASN A 253 12.51 15.89 20.07
C ASN A 253 12.08 16.87 18.96
N GLU A 254 11.99 16.37 17.72
CA GLU A 254 11.55 17.13 16.55
C GLU A 254 10.46 16.42 15.78
N ILE A 255 9.62 17.19 15.08
CA ILE A 255 8.67 16.68 14.11
C ILE A 255 9.06 17.31 12.75
N PRO A 256 9.24 16.52 11.68
CA PRO A 256 9.73 17.00 10.39
C PRO A 256 8.63 17.77 9.64
N TRP A 257 8.44 19.04 9.99
CA TRP A 257 7.54 19.92 9.25
C TRP A 257 8.18 20.31 7.92
N VAL A 258 7.46 20.07 6.83
CA VAL A 258 7.87 20.43 5.48
C VAL A 258 6.78 21.25 4.79
N VAL A 259 7.21 22.11 3.87
CA VAL A 259 6.30 22.87 3.01
C VAL A 259 5.96 21.97 1.82
N GLU A 260 4.68 21.63 1.68
CA GLU A 260 4.21 20.61 0.73
C GLU A 260 4.67 20.82 -0.73
N PRO A 261 4.52 22.00 -1.36
CA PRO A 261 5.00 22.21 -2.73
C PRO A 261 6.54 22.10 -2.86
N ILE A 262 7.29 22.59 -1.87
CA ILE A 262 8.77 22.49 -1.87
C ILE A 262 9.20 21.03 -1.77
N TYR A 263 8.60 20.27 -0.86
CA TYR A 263 8.93 18.86 -0.65
C TYR A 263 8.61 18.00 -1.88
N LEU A 264 7.50 18.25 -2.56
CA LEU A 264 7.16 17.59 -3.83
C LEU A 264 8.18 17.90 -4.93
N ALA A 265 8.59 19.17 -5.05
CA ALA A 265 9.61 19.58 -6.01
C ALA A 265 10.97 18.95 -5.69
N GLN A 266 11.40 18.93 -4.42
CA GLN A 266 12.65 18.28 -3.99
C GLN A 266 12.66 16.81 -4.41
N TRP A 267 11.60 16.04 -4.10
CA TRP A 267 11.49 14.65 -4.55
C TRP A 267 11.36 14.52 -6.08
N GLY A 268 10.77 15.49 -6.76
CA GLY A 268 10.74 15.56 -8.23
C GLY A 268 12.15 15.65 -8.82
N THR A 269 13.00 16.50 -8.25
CA THR A 269 14.42 16.58 -8.66
C THR A 269 15.19 15.30 -8.31
N MET A 270 14.92 14.67 -7.16
CA MET A 270 15.53 13.36 -6.81
C MET A 270 15.17 12.29 -7.84
N TRP A 271 13.92 12.25 -8.28
CA TRP A 271 13.47 11.32 -9.31
C TRP A 271 14.21 11.52 -10.63
N ILE A 272 14.42 12.78 -11.05
CA ILE A 272 15.19 13.12 -12.25
C ILE A 272 16.63 12.65 -12.11
N MET A 273 17.30 13.02 -11.01
CA MET A 273 18.71 12.68 -10.79
C MET A 273 18.94 11.17 -10.69
N MET A 274 18.12 10.45 -9.92
CA MET A 274 18.25 8.99 -9.81
C MET A 274 18.00 8.27 -11.14
N ARG A 275 17.10 8.78 -11.99
CA ARG A 275 16.88 8.23 -13.34
C ARG A 275 18.05 8.49 -14.28
N ARG A 276 18.60 9.71 -14.27
CA ARG A 276 19.81 10.06 -15.04
C ARG A 276 20.98 9.18 -14.61
N GLU A 277 21.23 9.09 -13.31
CA GLU A 277 22.31 8.28 -12.74
C GLU A 277 22.19 6.80 -13.12
N LYS A 278 20.97 6.24 -13.02
CA LYS A 278 20.72 4.83 -13.39
C LYS A 278 20.89 4.57 -14.89
N ARG A 279 20.61 5.56 -15.74
CA ARG A 279 20.80 5.47 -17.20
C ARG A 279 22.27 5.55 -17.57
N ASP A 280 23.01 6.47 -16.95
CA ASP A 280 24.36 6.87 -17.37
C ASP A 280 25.45 6.00 -16.71
N ARG A 281 25.22 5.49 -15.48
CA ARG A 281 26.18 4.64 -14.78
C ARG A 281 26.18 3.21 -15.33
N ARG A 282 27.32 2.76 -15.86
CA ARG A 282 27.50 1.40 -16.43
C ARG A 282 27.26 0.27 -15.42
N HIS A 283 27.75 0.41 -14.20
CA HIS A 283 27.61 -0.59 -13.15
C HIS A 283 27.20 0.07 -11.84
N PHE A 284 25.97 -0.19 -11.42
CA PHE A 284 25.45 0.26 -10.13
C PHE A 284 25.68 -0.84 -9.07
N LYS A 285 26.73 -0.70 -8.27
CA LYS A 285 27.03 -1.62 -7.18
C LYS A 285 26.15 -1.32 -5.96
N ARG A 286 25.18 -2.19 -5.68
CA ARG A 286 24.37 -2.10 -4.46
C ARG A 286 25.22 -2.36 -3.20
N MET A 287 24.92 -1.64 -2.12
CA MET A 287 25.55 -1.86 -0.82
C MET A 287 25.23 -3.27 -0.26
N ARG A 288 26.12 -3.80 0.58
CA ARG A 288 25.91 -5.10 1.23
C ARG A 288 25.06 -4.94 2.49
N PHE A 289 24.23 -5.94 2.76
CA PHE A 289 23.40 -6.01 3.96
C PHE A 289 23.65 -7.34 4.70
N PRO A 290 23.92 -7.31 6.01
CA PRO A 290 24.16 -6.13 6.86
C PRO A 290 25.44 -5.35 6.47
N PRO A 291 25.53 -4.03 6.71
CA PRO A 291 26.70 -3.23 6.28
C PRO A 291 27.96 -3.45 7.13
N PHE A 292 27.79 -3.83 8.40
CA PHE A 292 28.88 -4.18 9.34
C PHE A 292 28.72 -5.63 9.81
N ASP A 293 29.84 -6.24 10.24
CA ASP A 293 29.85 -7.62 10.72
C ASP A 293 29.10 -7.79 12.06
N ASP A 294 28.63 -9.00 12.35
CA ASP A 294 27.85 -9.33 13.55
C ASP A 294 28.64 -9.08 14.85
N GLU A 295 29.95 -9.33 14.83
CA GLU A 295 30.85 -9.24 15.98
C GLU A 295 31.53 -7.87 16.11
N GLU A 296 31.41 -7.01 15.09
CA GLU A 296 32.00 -5.68 15.09
C GLU A 296 31.20 -4.72 15.99
N PRO A 297 31.81 -4.09 17.00
CA PRO A 297 31.11 -3.14 17.85
C PRO A 297 30.71 -1.88 17.05
N PRO A 298 29.59 -1.23 17.39
CA PRO A 298 29.23 0.05 16.76
C PRO A 298 30.36 1.07 16.90
N LEU A 299 30.71 1.71 15.79
CA LEU A 299 31.74 2.76 15.74
C LEU A 299 31.40 3.92 16.68
N ASP A 300 32.44 4.53 17.27
CA ASP A 300 32.26 5.77 18.03
C ASP A 300 32.20 6.97 17.08
N TYR A 301 31.22 7.84 17.29
CA TYR A 301 30.98 8.99 16.42
C TYR A 301 32.11 10.02 16.50
N ALA A 302 32.57 10.34 17.71
CA ALA A 302 33.66 11.31 17.90
C ALA A 302 34.95 10.87 17.20
N ASP A 303 35.29 9.59 17.32
CA ASP A 303 36.59 9.09 16.87
C ASP A 303 36.60 8.78 15.35
N ASN A 304 35.45 8.50 14.72
CA ASN A 304 35.39 8.04 13.32
C ASN A 304 34.63 8.93 12.34
N LEU A 305 33.71 9.79 12.82
CA LEU A 305 32.74 10.50 11.95
C LEU A 305 32.78 12.01 12.12
N LEU A 306 33.23 12.53 13.26
CA LEU A 306 33.19 13.97 13.55
C LEU A 306 34.12 14.78 12.64
N ASP A 307 35.30 14.24 12.32
CA ASP A 307 36.34 14.92 11.52
C ASP A 307 36.31 14.53 10.03
N VAL A 308 35.35 13.68 9.62
CA VAL A 308 35.23 13.23 8.23
C VAL A 308 34.24 14.14 7.49
N GLU A 309 34.72 14.78 6.42
CA GLU A 309 33.84 15.54 5.54
C GLU A 309 32.85 14.60 4.81
N PRO A 310 31.54 14.87 4.89
CA PRO A 310 30.54 14.03 4.24
C PRO A 310 30.64 14.15 2.71
N LEU A 311 30.37 13.04 2.02
CA LEU A 311 30.23 13.05 0.56
C LEU A 311 29.10 13.99 0.10
N GLU A 312 29.16 14.37 -1.17
CA GLU A 312 28.12 15.18 -1.80
C GLU A 312 26.76 14.47 -1.76
N ALA A 313 25.72 15.21 -1.41
CA ALA A 313 24.35 14.73 -1.42
C ALA A 313 23.79 14.73 -2.85
N ILE A 314 22.62 14.12 -3.06
CA ILE A 314 21.98 14.18 -4.37
C ILE A 314 21.35 15.56 -4.54
N GLN A 315 21.87 16.38 -5.45
CA GLN A 315 21.33 17.69 -5.79
C GLN A 315 21.29 17.83 -7.32
N LEU A 316 20.19 18.36 -7.86
CA LEU A 316 20.11 18.72 -9.27
C LEU A 316 20.81 20.07 -9.45
N GLU A 317 21.65 20.18 -10.47
CA GLU A 317 22.17 21.47 -10.93
C GLU A 317 20.98 22.30 -11.43
N LEU A 318 20.59 23.30 -10.63
CA LEU A 318 19.51 24.23 -10.94
C LEU A 318 20.04 25.34 -11.85
N ASP A 319 19.20 25.82 -12.77
CA ASP A 319 19.58 26.90 -13.67
C ASP A 319 19.51 28.25 -12.97
N GLU A 320 20.57 29.06 -13.04
CA GLU A 320 20.64 30.34 -12.32
C GLU A 320 19.60 31.37 -12.80
N GLU A 321 19.17 31.30 -14.06
CA GLU A 321 18.21 32.24 -14.66
C GLU A 321 16.77 31.71 -14.49
N GLU A 322 16.50 30.49 -14.96
CA GLU A 322 15.15 29.88 -14.94
C GLU A 322 14.68 29.46 -13.55
N ASP A 323 15.61 28.98 -12.70
CA ASP A 323 15.33 28.54 -11.32
C ASP A 323 15.71 29.60 -10.27
N SER A 324 16.05 30.82 -10.69
CA SER A 324 16.46 31.96 -9.84
C SER A 324 15.61 32.15 -8.57
N ALA A 325 14.29 31.92 -8.68
CA ALA A 325 13.36 32.06 -7.55
C ALA A 325 13.59 31.06 -6.39
N VAL A 326 14.21 29.91 -6.67
CA VAL A 326 14.43 28.82 -5.70
C VAL A 326 15.90 28.44 -5.51
N HIS A 327 16.77 28.77 -6.47
CA HIS A 327 18.18 28.34 -6.58
C HIS A 327 18.94 28.34 -5.24
N GLU A 328 18.90 29.44 -4.47
CA GLU A 328 19.72 29.62 -3.27
C GLU A 328 19.33 28.75 -2.06
N TRP A 329 18.05 28.37 -1.93
CA TRP A 329 17.50 27.82 -0.68
C TRP A 329 16.85 26.44 -0.86
N PHE A 330 16.76 25.95 -2.10
CA PHE A 330 15.93 24.80 -2.45
C PHE A 330 16.29 23.51 -1.70
N TYR A 331 17.57 23.26 -1.45
CA TYR A 331 18.07 22.05 -0.77
C TYR A 331 18.35 22.22 0.73
N ASP A 332 17.97 23.36 1.32
CA ASP A 332 18.04 23.55 2.77
C ASP A 332 17.15 22.55 3.53
N HIS A 333 17.55 22.20 4.76
CA HIS A 333 16.74 21.34 5.63
C HIS A 333 15.36 21.96 5.96
N LYS A 334 15.35 23.25 6.31
CA LYS A 334 14.13 24.03 6.53
C LYS A 334 14.22 25.31 5.68
N PRO A 335 13.84 25.24 4.39
CA PRO A 335 13.96 26.36 3.48
C PRO A 335 13.20 27.60 3.96
N LEU A 336 13.72 28.79 3.64
CA LEU A 336 13.03 30.06 3.87
C LEU A 336 12.70 30.40 5.35
N VAL A 337 13.19 29.66 6.35
CA VAL A 337 12.91 29.91 7.79
C VAL A 337 13.27 31.33 8.22
N LYS A 338 14.35 31.88 7.66
CA LYS A 338 14.87 33.21 7.98
C LYS A 338 14.14 34.34 7.22
N THR A 339 13.17 34.01 6.36
CA THR A 339 12.44 34.97 5.51
C THR A 339 11.04 35.25 6.05
N LYS A 340 10.36 36.25 5.48
CA LYS A 340 8.96 36.59 5.78
C LYS A 340 7.94 35.62 5.15
N LEU A 341 8.38 34.74 4.24
CA LEU A 341 7.53 33.77 3.56
C LEU A 341 7.08 32.64 4.51
N ILE A 342 7.80 32.46 5.62
CA ILE A 342 7.49 31.51 6.70
C ILE A 342 7.28 32.28 8.01
N ASN A 343 6.46 31.73 8.91
CA ASN A 343 6.16 32.35 10.21
C ASN A 343 7.30 32.27 11.26
N GLY A 344 8.52 31.94 10.86
CA GLY A 344 9.70 31.80 11.73
C GLY A 344 10.03 30.35 12.15
N PRO A 345 10.86 30.14 13.20
CA PRO A 345 11.45 28.85 13.57
C PRO A 345 10.45 27.74 13.93
N SER A 346 9.19 28.09 14.25
CA SER A 346 8.13 27.10 14.48
C SER A 346 7.72 26.36 13.21
N TYR A 347 8.00 26.93 12.03
CA TYR A 347 7.84 26.33 10.70
C TYR A 347 6.44 25.74 10.45
N ARG A 348 5.39 26.54 10.66
CA ARG A 348 3.98 26.08 10.65
C ARG A 348 3.12 26.61 9.51
N LYS A 349 3.40 27.82 9.06
CA LYS A 349 2.62 28.51 8.03
C LYS A 349 3.57 29.04 6.97
N TRP A 350 3.16 28.93 5.72
CA TRP A 350 3.91 29.39 4.56
C TRP A 350 3.04 30.23 3.63
N HIS A 351 3.67 31.19 2.97
CA HIS A 351 3.08 32.05 1.95
C HIS A 351 4.14 32.30 0.87
N LEU A 352 3.92 31.78 -0.33
CA LEU A 352 4.88 31.83 -1.44
C LEU A 352 4.38 32.75 -2.55
N SER A 353 5.32 33.37 -3.28
CA SER A 353 5.03 34.20 -4.45
C SER A 353 4.69 33.32 -5.66
N LEU A 354 4.09 33.92 -6.70
CA LEU A 354 3.74 33.20 -7.93
C LEU A 354 4.96 32.63 -8.67
N PRO A 355 6.08 33.37 -8.83
CA PRO A 355 7.29 32.81 -9.46
C PRO A 355 7.81 31.57 -8.73
N ILE A 356 7.91 31.62 -7.40
CA ILE A 356 8.33 30.46 -6.59
C ILE A 356 7.39 29.27 -6.84
N MET A 357 6.07 29.49 -6.80
CA MET A 357 5.10 28.42 -7.02
C MET A 357 5.19 27.83 -8.43
N ALA A 358 5.42 28.66 -9.46
CA ALA A 358 5.56 28.22 -10.84
C ALA A 358 6.82 27.36 -11.04
N THR A 359 7.97 27.81 -10.52
CA THR A 359 9.23 27.05 -10.57
C THR A 359 9.09 25.71 -9.84
N LEU A 360 8.52 25.70 -8.63
CA LEU A 360 8.29 24.47 -7.88
C LEU A 360 7.33 23.51 -8.61
N TYR A 361 6.29 24.02 -9.27
CA TYR A 361 5.35 23.22 -10.04
C TYR A 361 6.05 22.55 -11.24
N ARG A 362 6.91 23.28 -11.95
CA ARG A 362 7.73 22.76 -13.05
C ARG A 362 8.68 21.66 -12.56
N LEU A 363 9.44 21.92 -11.49
CA LEU A 363 10.39 20.95 -10.91
C LEU A 363 9.71 19.67 -10.38
N ALA A 364 8.47 19.78 -9.88
CA ALA A 364 7.68 18.65 -9.41
C ALA A 364 7.02 17.83 -10.54
N GLY A 365 7.06 18.29 -11.79
CA GLY A 365 6.25 17.76 -12.90
C GLY A 365 6.33 16.24 -13.09
N GLN A 366 7.48 15.62 -12.86
CA GLN A 366 7.66 14.16 -12.99
C GLN A 366 6.84 13.32 -11.99
N LEU A 367 6.38 13.91 -10.89
CA LEU A 367 5.59 13.24 -9.86
C LEU A 367 4.09 13.54 -9.98
N LEU A 368 3.73 14.61 -10.70
CA LEU A 368 2.36 15.09 -10.77
C LEU A 368 1.59 14.42 -11.90
N SER A 369 0.27 14.37 -11.74
CA SER A 369 -0.63 13.92 -12.78
C SER A 369 -0.84 15.03 -13.82
N ASP A 370 -0.96 14.65 -15.08
CA ASP A 370 -1.40 15.54 -16.15
C ASP A 370 -2.93 15.72 -16.20
N LEU A 371 -3.68 14.95 -15.41
CA LEU A 371 -5.13 14.97 -15.40
C LEU A 371 -5.65 16.17 -14.60
N ILE A 372 -6.22 17.13 -15.32
CA ILE A 372 -6.85 18.32 -14.74
C ILE A 372 -8.35 18.10 -14.53
N ASP A 373 -9.00 17.38 -15.45
CA ASP A 373 -10.45 17.17 -15.40
C ASP A 373 -10.83 16.00 -14.49
N ARG A 374 -11.74 16.27 -13.55
CA ARG A 374 -12.31 15.27 -12.64
C ARG A 374 -13.15 14.22 -13.36
N ASN A 375 -13.62 14.53 -14.57
CA ASN A 375 -14.37 13.60 -15.40
C ASN A 375 -13.60 12.31 -15.75
N TYR A 376 -12.26 12.35 -15.73
CA TYR A 376 -11.45 11.14 -15.89
C TYR A 376 -11.79 10.06 -14.85
N PHE A 377 -12.12 10.46 -13.62
CA PHE A 377 -12.43 9.55 -12.52
C PHE A 377 -13.89 9.08 -12.51
N TYR A 378 -14.63 9.23 -13.62
CA TYR A 378 -15.97 8.66 -13.73
C TYR A 378 -15.93 7.14 -13.52
N LEU A 379 -16.74 6.64 -12.59
CA LEU A 379 -16.72 5.24 -12.11
C LEU A 379 -15.39 4.77 -11.49
N PHE A 380 -14.44 5.68 -11.28
CA PHE A 380 -13.13 5.42 -10.68
C PHE A 380 -12.84 6.36 -9.52
N ASP A 381 -13.91 6.81 -8.85
CA ASP A 381 -13.89 7.64 -7.67
C ASP A 381 -14.30 6.86 -6.40
N MET A 382 -14.18 7.51 -5.25
CA MET A 382 -14.47 6.90 -3.96
C MET A 382 -15.91 6.41 -3.82
N GLU A 383 -16.88 7.17 -4.31
CA GLU A 383 -18.30 6.80 -4.20
C GLU A 383 -18.61 5.58 -5.08
N SER A 384 -18.01 5.49 -6.27
CA SER A 384 -18.14 4.32 -7.14
C SER A 384 -17.50 3.08 -6.51
N PHE A 385 -16.32 3.20 -5.89
CA PHE A 385 -15.69 2.08 -5.18
C PHE A 385 -16.49 1.60 -3.97
N PHE A 386 -17.10 2.52 -3.20
CA PHE A 386 -17.99 2.16 -2.10
C PHE A 386 -19.23 1.42 -2.58
N THR A 387 -19.84 1.89 -3.67
CA THR A 387 -20.99 1.25 -4.30
C THR A 387 -20.63 -0.13 -4.86
N ALA A 388 -19.50 -0.25 -5.56
CA ALA A 388 -19.00 -1.54 -6.06
C ALA A 388 -18.80 -2.54 -4.91
N LYS A 389 -18.19 -2.11 -3.80
CA LYS A 389 -18.01 -2.93 -2.60
C LYS A 389 -19.35 -3.35 -1.98
N ALA A 390 -20.33 -2.44 -1.90
CA ALA A 390 -21.63 -2.70 -1.31
C ALA A 390 -22.45 -3.72 -2.13
N LEU A 391 -22.33 -3.65 -3.46
CA LEU A 391 -23.01 -4.52 -4.41
C LEU A 391 -22.27 -5.84 -4.72
N ASN A 392 -21.08 -6.06 -4.14
CA ASN A 392 -20.19 -7.17 -4.50
C ASN A 392 -19.86 -7.22 -6.01
N MET A 393 -19.60 -6.05 -6.59
CA MET A 393 -19.26 -5.88 -8.01
C MET A 393 -17.83 -5.38 -8.16
N CYS A 394 -17.26 -5.61 -9.35
CA CYS A 394 -15.89 -5.21 -9.67
C CYS A 394 -15.90 -4.23 -10.85
N ILE A 395 -15.26 -3.08 -10.66
CA ILE A 395 -14.97 -2.14 -11.74
C ILE A 395 -13.71 -2.65 -12.47
N PRO A 396 -13.66 -2.63 -13.81
CA PRO A 396 -12.42 -2.93 -14.53
C PRO A 396 -11.26 -2.05 -14.05
N GLY A 397 -10.13 -2.66 -13.67
CA GLY A 397 -9.00 -1.94 -13.08
C GLY A 397 -9.17 -1.53 -11.61
N GLY A 398 -10.38 -1.63 -11.04
CA GLY A 398 -10.68 -1.30 -9.65
C GLY A 398 -10.41 -2.43 -8.65
N PRO A 399 -10.55 -2.16 -7.34
CA PRO A 399 -10.31 -3.11 -6.27
C PRO A 399 -11.44 -4.15 -6.13
N LYS A 400 -11.09 -5.34 -5.63
CA LYS A 400 -12.03 -6.43 -5.30
C LYS A 400 -12.18 -6.63 -3.80
N PHE A 401 -13.41 -6.83 -3.33
CA PHE A 401 -13.74 -6.98 -1.92
C PHE A 401 -14.52 -8.27 -1.63
N GLU A 402 -14.58 -8.62 -0.36
CA GLU A 402 -15.50 -9.65 0.13
C GLU A 402 -16.95 -9.16 0.03
N PRO A 403 -17.92 -10.06 -0.25
CA PRO A 403 -19.34 -9.72 -0.26
C PRO A 403 -19.76 -9.10 1.07
N LEU A 404 -20.35 -7.91 1.03
CA LEU A 404 -20.86 -7.24 2.23
C LEU A 404 -22.10 -7.95 2.81
N TYR A 405 -22.91 -8.50 1.92
CA TYR A 405 -24.12 -9.24 2.24
C TYR A 405 -24.07 -10.59 1.52
N ARG A 406 -24.14 -11.69 2.29
CA ARG A 406 -24.12 -13.07 1.78
C ARG A 406 -25.52 -13.71 1.72
N ASP A 407 -26.53 -12.93 2.06
CA ASP A 407 -27.94 -13.35 2.02
C ASP A 407 -28.46 -13.60 0.60
N MET A 408 -27.76 -13.11 -0.43
CA MET A 408 -28.08 -13.36 -1.84
C MET A 408 -27.55 -14.70 -2.37
N GLU A 409 -26.69 -15.43 -1.63
CA GLU A 409 -26.12 -16.71 -2.09
C GLU A 409 -27.03 -17.92 -1.85
N LYS A 410 -28.09 -17.77 -1.05
CA LYS A 410 -29.12 -18.81 -0.87
C LYS A 410 -30.31 -18.42 -1.71
N GLY A 411 -30.63 -19.23 -2.73
CA GLY A 411 -31.84 -19.37 -3.58
C GLY A 411 -33.15 -18.62 -3.28
N ASP A 412 -33.13 -17.41 -2.73
CA ASP A 412 -34.25 -16.59 -2.28
C ASP A 412 -34.59 -15.49 -3.32
N GLU A 413 -34.10 -15.60 -4.56
CA GLU A 413 -34.81 -14.95 -5.67
C GLU A 413 -36.03 -15.81 -5.96
N ASP A 414 -37.11 -15.58 -5.19
CA ASP A 414 -38.42 -16.16 -5.44
C ASP A 414 -38.72 -16.03 -6.94
N TRP A 415 -38.95 -17.16 -7.61
CA TRP A 415 -39.28 -17.18 -9.02
C TRP A 415 -40.61 -16.43 -9.20
N ASN A 416 -40.50 -15.17 -9.58
CA ASN A 416 -41.61 -14.25 -9.68
C ASN A 416 -41.91 -13.96 -11.16
N GLU A 417 -43.17 -13.68 -11.46
CA GLU A 417 -43.64 -13.29 -12.79
C GLU A 417 -42.84 -12.13 -13.42
N PHE A 418 -42.21 -11.31 -12.57
CA PHE A 418 -41.40 -10.16 -12.95
C PHE A 418 -40.05 -10.51 -13.60
N ASN A 419 -39.46 -11.66 -13.26
CA ASN A 419 -38.15 -12.09 -13.76
C ASN A 419 -38.25 -13.16 -14.87
N ASP A 420 -39.46 -13.41 -15.39
CA ASP A 420 -39.70 -14.36 -16.49
C ASP A 420 -39.00 -13.90 -17.77
N ILE A 421 -38.15 -14.77 -18.32
CA ILE A 421 -37.37 -14.50 -19.53
C ILE A 421 -38.25 -14.17 -20.73
N ASN A 422 -39.46 -14.73 -20.81
CA ASN A 422 -40.40 -14.46 -21.91
C ASN A 422 -40.96 -13.02 -21.87
N LYS A 423 -40.86 -12.35 -20.73
CA LYS A 423 -41.33 -10.97 -20.52
C LYS A 423 -40.21 -9.94 -20.57
N LEU A 424 -38.95 -10.39 -20.59
CA LEU A 424 -37.77 -9.52 -20.60
C LEU A 424 -37.29 -9.26 -22.03
N ILE A 425 -37.38 -8.00 -22.47
CA ILE A 425 -36.83 -7.58 -23.76
C ILE A 425 -35.33 -7.25 -23.59
N ILE A 426 -34.47 -8.19 -23.97
CA ILE A 426 -33.00 -8.00 -23.93
C ILE A 426 -32.54 -7.33 -25.22
N ARG A 427 -32.45 -5.98 -25.21
CA ARG A 427 -31.87 -5.21 -26.32
C ARG A 427 -30.35 -5.06 -26.23
N GLN A 428 -29.86 -4.83 -25.01
CA GLN A 428 -28.44 -4.68 -24.71
C GLN A 428 -28.14 -5.39 -23.38
N PRO A 429 -26.97 -6.03 -23.24
CA PRO A 429 -26.58 -6.66 -21.99
C PRO A 429 -26.36 -5.59 -20.91
N LEU A 430 -26.93 -5.82 -19.72
CA LEU A 430 -26.76 -4.94 -18.57
C LEU A 430 -25.34 -5.09 -18.01
N ARG A 431 -24.49 -4.09 -18.24
CA ARG A 431 -23.10 -4.09 -17.79
C ARG A 431 -22.96 -3.73 -16.30
N THR A 432 -21.86 -4.13 -15.69
CA THR A 432 -21.56 -3.85 -14.27
C THR A 432 -21.44 -2.34 -14.01
N GLU A 433 -20.89 -1.59 -14.96
CA GLU A 433 -20.75 -0.14 -14.90
C GLU A 433 -22.10 0.55 -14.76
N TYR A 434 -23.15 0.06 -15.43
CA TYR A 434 -24.50 0.62 -15.31
C TYR A 434 -25.07 0.43 -13.91
N ARG A 435 -24.83 -0.75 -13.32
CA ARG A 435 -25.23 -1.08 -11.96
C ARG A 435 -24.52 -0.24 -10.91
N ILE A 436 -23.34 0.30 -11.21
CA ILE A 436 -22.60 1.19 -10.30
C ILE A 436 -22.98 2.65 -10.55
N ALA A 437 -23.09 3.07 -11.81
CA ALA A 437 -23.48 4.42 -12.21
C ALA A 437 -24.88 4.80 -11.72
N PHE A 438 -25.84 3.88 -11.84
CA PHE A 438 -27.23 4.08 -11.44
C PHE A 438 -27.66 2.97 -10.48
N PRO A 439 -27.17 3.01 -9.23
CA PRO A 439 -27.26 1.86 -8.33
C PRO A 439 -28.68 1.56 -7.88
N HIS A 440 -29.56 2.55 -7.87
CA HIS A 440 -30.98 2.38 -7.52
C HIS A 440 -31.86 1.91 -8.68
N LEU A 441 -31.40 2.03 -9.92
CA LEU A 441 -32.19 1.69 -11.11
C LEU A 441 -31.97 0.23 -11.54
N TYR A 442 -30.71 -0.21 -11.55
CA TYR A 442 -30.33 -1.49 -12.15
C TYR A 442 -29.98 -2.60 -11.14
N ASN A 443 -30.23 -2.39 -9.85
CA ASN A 443 -30.01 -3.40 -8.81
C ASN A 443 -31.25 -3.64 -7.97
N ASN A 444 -31.45 -4.91 -7.63
CA ASN A 444 -32.41 -5.30 -6.62
C ASN A 444 -31.81 -5.05 -5.23
N ARG A 445 -32.59 -4.44 -4.32
CA ARG A 445 -32.22 -4.20 -2.92
C ARG A 445 -30.84 -3.51 -2.73
N PRO A 446 -30.59 -2.33 -3.34
CA PRO A 446 -29.34 -1.60 -3.15
C PRO A 446 -29.21 -1.10 -1.70
N ARG A 447 -28.27 -1.67 -0.95
CA ARG A 447 -28.04 -1.36 0.48
C ARG A 447 -26.65 -0.77 0.67
N LYS A 448 -26.54 0.29 1.48
CA LYS A 448 -25.27 1.00 1.76
C LYS A 448 -24.51 1.46 0.51
N VAL A 449 -25.22 1.65 -0.60
CA VAL A 449 -24.69 2.27 -1.81
C VAL A 449 -24.51 3.77 -1.60
N ARG A 450 -23.65 4.39 -2.38
CA ARG A 450 -23.38 5.82 -2.37
C ARG A 450 -23.63 6.42 -3.75
N LEU A 451 -24.10 7.66 -3.78
CA LEU A 451 -24.31 8.41 -5.01
C LEU A 451 -23.11 9.33 -5.24
N GLY A 452 -22.44 9.15 -6.38
CA GLY A 452 -21.36 10.02 -6.85
C GLY A 452 -21.88 11.19 -7.70
N VAL A 453 -20.98 12.13 -7.99
CA VAL A 453 -21.25 13.20 -8.96
C VAL A 453 -21.23 12.60 -10.36
N TYR A 454 -22.29 12.84 -11.15
CA TYR A 454 -22.40 12.25 -12.49
C TYR A 454 -21.38 12.83 -13.47
N HIS A 455 -21.26 14.15 -13.54
CA HIS A 455 -20.40 14.85 -14.50
C HIS A 455 -20.07 16.26 -14.00
N THR A 456 -18.86 16.74 -14.27
CA THR A 456 -18.44 18.14 -14.11
C THR A 456 -18.29 18.81 -15.47
N PRO A 457 -18.50 20.13 -15.61
CA PRO A 457 -18.21 20.81 -16.88
C PRO A 457 -16.80 20.49 -17.36
N MET A 458 -16.66 20.12 -18.65
CA MET A 458 -15.37 19.78 -19.24
C MET A 458 -14.41 20.96 -19.16
N ILE A 459 -13.21 20.72 -18.61
CA ILE A 459 -12.18 21.76 -18.50
C ILE A 459 -11.40 21.82 -19.81
N MET A 460 -11.67 22.86 -20.60
CA MET A 460 -10.99 23.13 -21.88
C MET A 460 -9.78 24.05 -21.67
N TYR A 461 -8.82 23.61 -20.86
CA TYR A 461 -7.58 24.34 -20.62
C TYR A 461 -6.49 23.88 -21.59
N ILE A 462 -5.85 24.83 -22.28
CA ILE A 462 -4.73 24.59 -23.19
C ILE A 462 -3.45 24.95 -22.45
N LYS A 463 -2.54 23.97 -22.33
CA LYS A 463 -1.22 24.18 -21.75
C LYS A 463 -0.33 24.86 -22.79
N THR A 464 0.31 25.96 -22.41
CA THR A 464 1.29 26.65 -23.25
C THR A 464 2.64 25.92 -23.13
N GLU A 465 3.12 25.34 -24.22
CA GLU A 465 4.42 24.64 -24.26
C GLU A 465 5.58 25.58 -24.60
N ASP A 466 5.29 26.66 -25.35
CA ASP A 466 6.29 27.63 -25.80
C ASP A 466 6.15 28.95 -25.00
N PRO A 467 7.19 29.35 -24.22
CA PRO A 467 7.17 30.59 -23.45
C PRO A 467 7.26 31.85 -24.33
N ASP A 468 7.68 31.74 -25.59
CA ASP A 468 7.77 32.88 -26.51
C ASP A 468 6.39 33.33 -27.03
N LEU A 469 5.38 32.48 -26.89
CA LEU A 469 4.00 32.81 -27.24
C LEU A 469 3.37 33.70 -26.15
N PRO A 470 2.55 34.70 -26.54
CA PRO A 470 1.94 35.60 -25.56
C PRO A 470 0.93 34.85 -24.68
N ALA A 471 0.70 35.33 -23.45
CA ALA A 471 -0.15 34.62 -22.49
C ALA A 471 -1.61 34.39 -22.97
N PHE A 472 -2.12 35.29 -23.80
CA PHE A 472 -3.41 35.14 -24.46
C PHE A 472 -3.20 35.11 -25.98
N TYR A 473 -3.38 33.94 -26.59
CA TYR A 473 -3.35 33.79 -28.04
C TYR A 473 -4.42 32.81 -28.50
N TYR A 474 -4.73 32.89 -29.81
CA TYR A 474 -5.65 31.97 -30.44
C TYR A 474 -4.91 30.69 -30.82
N ASP A 475 -4.97 29.69 -29.94
CA ASP A 475 -4.24 28.44 -30.12
C ASP A 475 -4.75 27.62 -31.33
N PRO A 476 -3.86 26.95 -32.10
CA PRO A 476 -4.26 26.13 -33.24
C PRO A 476 -5.25 25.00 -32.92
N LEU A 477 -5.34 24.56 -31.67
CA LEU A 477 -6.31 23.56 -31.21
C LEU A 477 -7.74 24.14 -31.12
N ILE A 478 -7.92 25.47 -31.16
CA ILE A 478 -9.22 26.12 -31.07
C ILE A 478 -9.85 26.22 -32.48
N ASN A 479 -11.04 25.64 -32.63
CA ASN A 479 -11.79 25.67 -33.89
C ASN A 479 -12.11 27.11 -34.35
N PRO A 480 -11.71 27.53 -35.57
CA PRO A 480 -11.88 28.90 -36.06
C PRO A 480 -13.35 29.33 -36.05
N ILE A 481 -13.60 30.53 -35.53
CA ILE A 481 -14.95 31.11 -35.52
C ILE A 481 -15.20 31.80 -36.87
N THR A 482 -15.88 31.11 -37.79
CA THR A 482 -16.32 31.70 -39.07
C THR A 482 -17.66 32.42 -38.90
N SER A 483 -17.69 33.74 -39.10
CA SER A 483 -18.95 34.49 -39.14
C SER A 483 -19.62 34.33 -40.51
N THR A 484 -20.71 33.57 -40.58
CA THR A 484 -21.56 33.45 -41.78
C THR A 484 -22.98 33.93 -41.52
N ASN A 485 -23.15 35.15 -41.03
CA ASN A 485 -24.46 35.80 -40.95
C ASN A 485 -24.71 36.63 -42.21
N LYS A 486 -25.39 36.04 -43.21
CA LYS A 486 -25.91 36.80 -44.39
C LYS A 486 -27.05 37.76 -44.05
N VAL A 487 -27.61 37.69 -42.84
CA VAL A 487 -28.77 38.49 -42.40
C VAL A 487 -28.37 39.82 -41.74
N ASP A 488 -27.21 39.87 -41.06
CA ASP A 488 -26.75 41.07 -40.32
C ASP A 488 -26.38 42.27 -41.21
N ARG A 489 -26.02 42.06 -42.47
CA ARG A 489 -25.53 43.17 -43.32
C ARG A 489 -26.63 44.19 -43.68
N ARG A 490 -27.89 43.81 -43.53
CA ARG A 490 -29.05 44.68 -43.83
C ARG A 490 -29.51 45.48 -42.61
N GLU A 491 -29.42 44.92 -41.40
CA GLU A 491 -29.72 45.63 -40.14
C GLU A 491 -28.54 46.50 -39.66
N ARG A 492 -27.30 46.06 -39.91
CA ARG A 492 -26.10 46.83 -39.53
C ARG A 492 -25.94 48.11 -40.36
N ARG A 493 -26.38 48.09 -41.63
CA ARG A 493 -26.47 49.31 -42.46
C ARG A 493 -27.52 50.29 -41.95
N THR A 494 -28.64 49.80 -41.43
CA THR A 494 -29.69 50.68 -40.88
C THR A 494 -29.26 51.37 -39.60
N ILE A 495 -28.38 50.76 -38.79
CA ILE A 495 -27.86 51.35 -37.54
C ILE A 495 -26.72 52.36 -37.82
N GLU A 496 -25.86 52.08 -38.81
CA GLU A 496 -24.77 52.98 -39.21
C GLU A 496 -25.28 54.27 -39.90
N GLU A 497 -26.50 54.28 -40.46
CA GLU A 497 -27.09 55.45 -41.12
C GLU A 497 -27.83 56.41 -40.14
N ASP A 498 -28.06 56.00 -38.89
CA ASP A 498 -28.71 56.81 -37.83
C ASP A 498 -27.70 57.49 -36.87
N GLU A 499 -26.39 57.44 -37.14
CA GLU A 499 -25.32 58.04 -36.31
C GLU A 499 -25.16 59.57 -36.45
N ASP A 500 -26.24 60.29 -36.80
CA ASP A 500 -26.30 61.77 -36.76
C ASP A 500 -26.85 62.30 -35.41
N GLU A 501 -26.62 61.59 -34.30
CA GLU A 501 -26.95 62.06 -32.93
C GLU A 501 -25.69 62.26 -32.07
N ASP A 502 -25.24 63.51 -31.97
CA ASP A 502 -24.55 64.30 -30.90
C ASP A 502 -23.95 63.62 -29.62
N PHE A 503 -23.65 62.33 -29.58
CA PHE A 503 -23.14 61.65 -28.40
C PHE A 503 -21.60 61.59 -28.38
N CYS A 504 -20.98 62.48 -27.60
CA CYS A 504 -19.55 62.46 -27.30
C CYS A 504 -19.29 62.09 -25.83
N LEU A 505 -18.29 61.24 -25.59
CA LEU A 505 -17.80 61.00 -24.23
C LEU A 505 -17.05 62.24 -23.70
N PRO A 506 -17.15 62.57 -22.39
CA PRO A 506 -16.43 63.69 -21.81
C PRO A 506 -14.91 63.55 -21.92
N ASP A 507 -14.21 64.68 -22.08
CA ASP A 507 -12.75 64.73 -22.09
C ASP A 507 -12.16 64.14 -20.79
N GLY A 508 -11.19 63.24 -20.93
CA GLY A 508 -10.57 62.53 -19.81
C GLY A 508 -11.23 61.19 -19.45
N VAL A 509 -12.31 60.79 -20.13
CA VAL A 509 -12.88 59.43 -20.02
C VAL A 509 -12.10 58.49 -20.94
N GLU A 510 -11.34 57.59 -20.32
CA GLU A 510 -10.56 56.55 -21.01
C GLU A 510 -11.00 55.14 -20.57
N PRO A 511 -10.64 54.09 -21.34
CA PRO A 511 -10.83 52.71 -20.90
C PRO A 511 -10.20 52.47 -19.52
N LEU A 512 -10.91 51.72 -18.67
CA LEU A 512 -10.35 51.30 -17.38
C LEU A 512 -9.04 50.54 -17.61
N LEU A 513 -8.01 50.84 -16.81
CA LEU A 513 -6.68 50.22 -16.87
C LEU A 513 -5.90 50.44 -18.19
N LYS A 514 -6.18 51.52 -18.95
CA LYS A 514 -5.41 51.86 -20.17
C LYS A 514 -3.88 51.93 -19.95
N GLY A 515 -3.45 52.36 -18.77
CA GLY A 515 -2.02 52.45 -18.41
C GLY A 515 -1.36 51.13 -18.00
N THR A 516 -2.10 50.02 -17.97
CA THR A 516 -1.59 48.71 -17.55
C THR A 516 -1.48 47.78 -18.75
N GLU A 517 -0.39 47.05 -18.87
CA GLU A 517 -0.22 46.01 -19.89
C GLU A 517 -1.25 44.88 -19.72
N LEU A 518 -1.71 44.30 -20.83
CA LEU A 518 -2.75 43.26 -20.83
C LEU A 518 -2.28 41.95 -20.17
N TYR A 519 -1.02 41.59 -20.37
CA TYR A 519 -0.37 40.44 -19.76
C TYR A 519 1.09 40.77 -19.47
N THR A 520 1.66 40.03 -18.52
CA THR A 520 3.07 40.08 -18.11
C THR A 520 3.68 38.68 -18.20
N ASP A 521 4.99 38.55 -18.07
CA ASP A 521 5.73 37.28 -18.13
C ASP A 521 5.22 36.23 -17.12
N THR A 522 4.65 36.67 -16.00
CA THR A 522 4.11 35.77 -14.96
C THR A 522 2.65 35.35 -15.20
N THR A 523 1.99 35.90 -16.22
CA THR A 523 0.55 35.72 -16.45
C THR A 523 0.23 34.29 -16.89
N ALA A 524 0.96 33.76 -17.88
CA ALA A 524 0.78 32.39 -18.35
C ALA A 524 1.06 31.36 -17.23
N ALA A 525 2.16 31.54 -16.50
CA ALA A 525 2.49 30.70 -15.35
C ALA A 525 1.42 30.76 -14.24
N GLY A 526 0.87 31.95 -13.96
CA GLY A 526 -0.22 32.15 -13.01
C GLY A 526 -1.51 31.42 -13.42
N ILE A 527 -1.85 31.44 -14.72
CA ILE A 527 -2.99 30.69 -15.27
C ILE A 527 -2.74 29.19 -15.16
N SER A 528 -1.52 28.72 -15.45
CA SER A 528 -1.16 27.31 -15.29
C SER A 528 -1.32 26.82 -13.84
N LEU A 529 -0.92 27.65 -12.86
CA LEU A 529 -1.10 27.33 -11.44
C LEU A 529 -2.58 27.26 -11.02
N LEU A 530 -3.48 27.98 -11.70
CA LEU A 530 -4.91 27.91 -11.41
C LEU A 530 -5.48 26.51 -11.64
N PHE A 531 -4.99 25.82 -12.68
CA PHE A 531 -5.40 24.47 -13.05
C PHE A 531 -4.51 23.37 -12.47
N ALA A 532 -3.48 23.74 -11.70
CA ALA A 532 -2.58 22.77 -11.07
C ALA A 532 -3.26 21.99 -9.93
N PRO A 533 -2.82 20.75 -9.64
CA PRO A 533 -3.30 20.01 -8.49
C PRO A 533 -2.89 20.69 -7.18
N LYS A 534 -3.63 20.42 -6.10
CA LYS A 534 -3.19 20.78 -4.75
C LYS A 534 -1.84 20.09 -4.46
N PRO A 535 -0.82 20.79 -3.94
CA PRO A 535 -0.85 22.12 -3.31
C PRO A 535 -0.56 23.32 -4.22
N PHE A 536 -0.28 23.12 -5.51
CA PHE A 536 0.26 24.16 -6.39
C PHE A 536 -0.75 25.25 -6.77
N ASN A 537 -2.05 24.95 -6.71
CA ASN A 537 -3.12 25.93 -6.88
C ASN A 537 -3.34 26.87 -5.68
N MET A 538 -2.48 26.84 -4.66
CA MET A 538 -2.59 27.67 -3.47
C MET A 538 -1.30 28.46 -3.22
N ARG A 539 -1.43 29.77 -2.95
CA ARG A 539 -0.29 30.63 -2.60
C ARG A 539 0.15 30.53 -1.13
N SER A 540 -0.70 29.98 -0.26
CA SER A 540 -0.39 29.87 1.17
C SER A 540 -1.03 28.65 1.79
N GLY A 541 -0.43 28.15 2.86
CA GLY A 541 -0.89 26.95 3.53
C GLY A 541 -0.26 26.72 4.88
N ARG A 542 -0.55 25.54 5.44
CA ARG A 542 0.14 25.02 6.64
C ARG A 542 1.18 24.01 6.20
N THR A 543 2.27 23.94 6.95
CA THR A 543 3.22 22.84 6.79
C THR A 543 2.57 21.53 7.21
N ARG A 544 3.03 20.44 6.59
CA ARG A 544 2.61 19.07 6.90
C ARG A 544 3.84 18.30 7.38
N ARG A 545 3.64 17.13 7.97
CA ARG A 545 4.78 16.24 8.23
C ARG A 545 5.22 15.58 6.93
N ALA A 546 6.50 15.23 6.83
CA ALA A 546 7.03 14.52 5.66
C ALA A 546 6.24 13.24 5.35
N GLU A 547 5.81 12.49 6.37
CA GLU A 547 5.06 11.23 6.24
C GLU A 547 3.59 11.45 5.82
N ASP A 548 3.05 12.64 6.06
CA ASP A 548 1.66 12.95 5.73
C ASP A 548 1.51 13.29 4.23
N ILE A 549 2.61 13.43 3.47
CA ILE A 549 2.60 13.78 2.04
C ILE A 549 2.83 12.53 1.19
N PRO A 550 1.79 11.93 0.58
CA PRO A 550 1.93 10.73 -0.22
C PRO A 550 2.38 11.05 -1.65
N LEU A 551 3.68 10.93 -1.93
CA LEU A 551 4.27 11.29 -3.24
C LEU A 551 3.67 10.51 -4.42
N VAL A 552 3.37 9.23 -4.23
CA VAL A 552 2.95 8.30 -5.30
C VAL A 552 1.45 7.98 -5.28
N SER A 553 0.65 8.69 -4.48
CA SER A 553 -0.76 8.32 -4.34
C SER A 553 -1.59 8.56 -5.58
N GLU A 554 -1.28 9.60 -6.35
CA GLU A 554 -2.04 9.91 -7.56
C GLU A 554 -1.86 8.83 -8.62
N TRP A 555 -0.66 8.25 -8.73
CA TRP A 555 -0.35 7.22 -9.73
C TRP A 555 -1.28 6.01 -9.63
N TYR A 556 -1.50 5.46 -8.43
CA TYR A 556 -2.37 4.28 -8.29
C TYR A 556 -3.86 4.64 -8.21
N LYS A 557 -4.21 5.93 -8.03
CA LYS A 557 -5.61 6.40 -8.12
C LYS A 557 -6.07 6.53 -9.56
N GLU A 558 -5.15 6.57 -10.51
CA GLU A 558 -5.42 6.57 -11.94
C GLU A 558 -5.50 5.14 -12.51
N HIS A 559 -6.03 5.02 -13.73
CA HIS A 559 -6.05 3.73 -14.40
C HIS A 559 -4.64 3.33 -14.81
N CYS A 560 -4.27 2.08 -14.50
CA CYS A 560 -3.00 1.53 -14.95
C CYS A 560 -2.97 1.42 -16.48
N PRO A 561 -1.94 1.93 -17.17
CA PRO A 561 -1.78 1.79 -18.61
C PRO A 561 -1.84 0.31 -19.05
N PRO A 562 -2.59 -0.04 -20.12
CA PRO A 562 -2.79 -1.44 -20.52
C PRO A 562 -1.51 -2.23 -20.81
N ALA A 563 -0.43 -1.54 -21.22
CA ALA A 563 0.86 -2.12 -21.54
C ALA A 563 1.62 -2.65 -20.31
N TYR A 564 1.25 -2.24 -19.09
CA TYR A 564 2.04 -2.53 -17.89
C TYR A 564 1.64 -3.87 -17.23
N PRO A 565 2.61 -4.70 -16.81
CA PRO A 565 2.32 -5.97 -16.15
C PRO A 565 1.90 -5.81 -14.67
N VAL A 566 2.00 -4.61 -14.08
CA VAL A 566 1.83 -4.34 -12.63
C VAL A 566 0.38 -4.06 -12.17
N ARG A 567 -0.62 -4.44 -12.98
CA ARG A 567 -2.05 -4.15 -12.72
C ARG A 567 -2.56 -4.60 -11.36
N VAL A 568 -2.07 -5.75 -10.86
CA VAL A 568 -2.48 -6.30 -9.55
C VAL A 568 -2.01 -5.40 -8.40
N SER A 569 -0.85 -4.77 -8.50
CA SER A 569 -0.32 -3.88 -7.47
C SER A 569 -1.18 -2.61 -7.34
N TYR A 570 -1.58 -2.02 -8.47
CA TYR A 570 -2.51 -0.88 -8.50
C TYR A 570 -3.83 -1.22 -7.81
N GLN A 571 -4.44 -2.36 -8.16
CA GLN A 571 -5.69 -2.82 -7.54
C GLN A 571 -5.56 -3.04 -6.03
N LYS A 572 -4.43 -3.57 -5.55
CA LYS A 572 -4.18 -3.79 -4.12
C LYS A 572 -4.00 -2.47 -3.37
N LEU A 573 -3.27 -1.51 -3.93
CA LEU A 573 -3.10 -0.18 -3.35
C LEU A 573 -4.44 0.58 -3.30
N LEU A 574 -5.22 0.52 -4.38
CA LEU A 574 -6.60 1.03 -4.41
C LEU A 574 -7.46 0.38 -3.34
N LYS A 575 -7.37 -0.94 -3.14
CA LYS A 575 -8.10 -1.64 -2.09
C LYS A 575 -7.73 -1.10 -0.70
N CYS A 576 -6.44 -0.90 -0.42
CA CYS A 576 -5.99 -0.30 0.83
C CYS A 576 -6.52 1.13 1.00
N TYR A 577 -6.45 1.95 -0.05
CA TYR A 577 -6.97 3.31 -0.04
C TYR A 577 -8.48 3.35 0.26
N VAL A 578 -9.27 2.53 -0.44
CA VAL A 578 -10.71 2.44 -0.24
C VAL A 578 -11.06 1.96 1.17
N LEU A 579 -10.33 0.98 1.73
CA LEU A 579 -10.57 0.53 3.10
C LEU A 579 -10.22 1.58 4.15
N ASN A 580 -9.17 2.37 3.93
CA ASN A 580 -8.78 3.46 4.83
C ASN A 580 -9.86 4.54 4.89
N GLU A 581 -10.37 4.98 3.74
CA GLU A 581 -11.43 5.98 3.66
C GLU A 581 -12.78 5.45 4.18
N LEU A 582 -13.14 4.21 3.83
CA LEU A 582 -14.42 3.62 4.27
C LEU A 582 -14.51 3.48 5.79
N HIS A 583 -13.40 3.11 6.43
CA HIS A 583 -13.33 2.92 7.88
C HIS A 583 -12.78 4.15 8.61
N HIS A 584 -12.56 5.26 7.91
CA HIS A 584 -12.10 6.49 8.53
C HIS A 584 -13.12 6.97 9.56
N ARG A 585 -12.67 7.08 10.83
CA ARG A 585 -13.45 7.65 11.92
C ARG A 585 -12.80 8.98 12.32
N PRO A 586 -13.57 10.08 12.43
CA PRO A 586 -13.05 11.32 12.97
C PRO A 586 -12.34 11.07 14.32
N PRO A 587 -11.11 11.59 14.50
CA PRO A 587 -10.39 11.42 15.76
C PRO A 587 -11.23 11.95 16.92
N LYS A 588 -11.48 11.11 17.94
CA LYS A 588 -12.19 11.54 19.14
C LYS A 588 -11.38 12.64 19.82
N ALA A 589 -12.02 13.74 20.21
CA ALA A 589 -11.37 14.78 20.99
C ALA A 589 -10.87 14.17 22.31
N GLN A 590 -9.56 14.23 22.53
CA GLN A 590 -8.90 13.73 23.75
C GLN A 590 -8.12 14.88 24.41
N LYS A 591 -7.91 14.78 25.73
CA LYS A 591 -7.00 15.69 26.43
C LYS A 591 -5.58 15.49 25.89
N LYS A 592 -4.97 16.57 25.37
CA LYS A 592 -3.60 16.53 24.85
C LYS A 592 -2.62 16.15 25.96
N LYS A 593 -1.92 15.03 25.80
CA LYS A 593 -0.85 14.56 26.69
C LYS A 593 0.46 14.59 25.91
N HIS A 594 1.44 15.37 26.38
CA HIS A 594 2.71 15.57 25.69
C HIS A 594 3.84 14.85 26.44
N LEU A 595 4.20 13.65 26.02
CA LEU A 595 5.21 12.82 26.68
C LEU A 595 6.54 13.55 26.88
N PHE A 596 7.11 14.12 25.81
CA PHE A 596 8.43 14.78 25.88
C PHE A 596 8.41 16.06 26.70
N ARG A 597 7.32 16.84 26.68
CA ARG A 597 7.20 18.00 27.59
C ARG A 597 7.17 17.56 29.06
N SER A 598 6.46 16.47 29.35
CA SER A 598 6.43 15.90 30.71
C SER A 598 7.80 15.36 31.15
N LEU A 599 8.54 14.71 30.26
CA LEU A 599 9.89 14.22 30.55
C LEU A 599 10.90 15.37 30.72
N GLN A 600 10.89 16.34 29.81
CA GLN A 600 11.77 17.52 29.84
C GLN A 600 11.57 18.36 31.11
N ALA A 601 10.34 18.44 31.63
CA ALA A 601 10.06 19.12 32.90
C ALA A 601 10.72 18.45 34.11
N THR A 602 11.09 17.17 34.02
CA THR A 602 11.78 16.47 35.13
C THR A 602 13.27 16.79 35.16
N LYS A 603 13.90 16.75 36.33
CA LYS A 603 15.35 16.93 36.48
C LYS A 603 16.22 15.83 35.84
N PHE A 604 15.61 14.72 35.44
CA PHE A 604 16.31 13.54 34.92
C PHE A 604 16.55 13.58 33.41
N PHE A 605 16.01 14.58 32.72
CA PHE A 605 16.21 14.76 31.29
C PHE A 605 16.80 16.14 31.00
N GLN A 606 17.70 16.19 30.03
CA GLN A 606 18.27 17.42 29.49
C GLN A 606 18.09 17.46 27.97
N THR A 607 18.22 18.64 27.39
CA THR A 607 18.16 18.85 25.95
C THR A 607 19.51 19.25 25.39
N THR A 608 19.75 18.94 24.13
CA THR A 608 20.95 19.31 23.36
C THR A 608 20.62 19.16 21.87
N GLU A 609 21.55 19.47 20.99
CA GLU A 609 21.43 19.27 19.54
C GLU A 609 22.55 18.36 19.07
N LEU A 610 22.22 17.26 18.38
CA LEU A 610 23.20 16.29 17.86
C LEU A 610 22.97 16.06 16.37
N ASP A 611 24.01 15.61 15.68
CA ASP A 611 23.85 14.98 14.37
C ASP A 611 22.94 13.75 14.49
N TRP A 612 22.05 13.55 13.52
CA TRP A 612 21.16 12.40 13.43
C TRP A 612 21.94 11.08 13.44
N ALA A 613 23.10 11.02 12.77
CA ALA A 613 23.95 9.83 12.75
C ALA A 613 24.47 9.49 14.16
N GLU A 614 24.88 10.50 14.92
CA GLU A 614 25.29 10.34 16.32
C GLU A 614 24.13 9.85 17.19
N ALA A 615 22.95 10.46 17.06
CA ALA A 615 21.76 10.05 17.79
C ALA A 615 21.35 8.60 17.45
N GLY A 616 21.47 8.19 16.19
CA GLY A 616 21.19 6.83 15.74
C GLY A 616 22.13 5.78 16.34
N LEU A 617 23.44 6.05 16.34
CA LEU A 617 24.44 5.21 16.99
C LEU A 617 24.18 5.08 18.50
N GLN A 618 23.82 6.19 19.17
CA GLN A 618 23.45 6.17 20.58
C GLN A 618 22.24 5.28 20.85
N VAL A 619 21.17 5.39 20.05
CA VAL A 619 19.95 4.59 20.20
C VAL A 619 20.25 3.10 19.99
N CYS A 620 21.10 2.75 19.00
CA CYS A 620 21.53 1.37 18.76
C CYS A 620 22.32 0.80 19.96
N LYS A 621 23.31 1.56 20.47
CA LYS A 621 24.11 1.17 21.64
C LYS A 621 23.26 1.03 22.91
N GLN A 622 22.35 1.97 23.13
CA GLN A 622 21.40 1.92 24.26
C GLN A 622 20.47 0.71 24.16
N GLY A 623 19.90 0.44 22.99
CA GLY A 623 19.04 -0.72 22.74
C GLY A 623 19.77 -2.04 22.98
N TYR A 624 21.01 -2.16 22.47
CA TYR A 624 21.89 -3.31 22.72
C TYR A 624 22.11 -3.52 24.22
N ASN A 625 22.56 -2.47 24.93
CA ASN A 625 22.81 -2.51 26.37
C ASN A 625 21.56 -2.91 27.17
N MET A 626 20.37 -2.39 26.82
CA MET A 626 19.12 -2.74 27.50
C MET A 626 18.74 -4.20 27.33
N LEU A 627 18.83 -4.73 26.10
CA LEU A 627 18.52 -6.14 25.82
C LEU A 627 19.55 -7.07 26.48
N ASN A 628 20.84 -6.72 26.40
CA ASN A 628 21.90 -7.50 27.01
C ASN A 628 21.78 -7.53 28.55
N LEU A 629 21.51 -6.38 29.17
CA LEU A 629 21.22 -6.30 30.61
C LEU A 629 20.01 -7.16 31.01
N LEU A 630 18.99 -7.28 30.16
CA LEU A 630 17.82 -8.12 30.42
C LEU A 630 18.16 -9.62 30.36
N ILE A 631 19.02 -10.02 29.40
CA ILE A 631 19.54 -11.40 29.28
C ILE A 631 20.34 -11.76 30.54
N HIS A 632 21.28 -10.91 30.94
CA HIS A 632 22.09 -11.12 32.14
C HIS A 632 21.26 -11.08 33.43
N ARG A 633 20.25 -10.20 33.53
CA ARG A 633 19.34 -10.16 34.69
C ARG A 633 18.55 -11.46 34.87
N LYS A 634 18.25 -12.16 33.78
CA LYS A 634 17.60 -13.49 33.82
C LYS A 634 18.59 -14.64 34.06
N ASN A 635 19.88 -14.35 34.23
CA ASN A 635 20.96 -15.31 34.36
C ASN A 635 20.96 -16.30 33.18
N LEU A 636 21.01 -15.76 31.96
CA LEU A 636 21.04 -16.51 30.69
C LEU A 636 22.40 -16.34 30.00
N ASN A 637 23.49 -16.59 30.72
CA ASN A 637 24.87 -16.36 30.25
C ASN A 637 25.30 -17.27 29.06
N TYR A 638 24.46 -18.24 28.72
CA TYR A 638 24.64 -19.14 27.58
C TYR A 638 23.96 -18.65 26.29
N LEU A 639 23.38 -17.44 26.33
CA LEU A 639 22.91 -16.72 25.16
C LEU A 639 23.82 -15.51 24.92
N HIS A 640 24.19 -15.30 23.68
CA HIS A 640 24.92 -14.13 23.22
C HIS A 640 24.02 -13.31 22.29
N LEU A 641 23.95 -12.00 22.54
CA LEU A 641 23.35 -11.03 21.65
C LEU A 641 24.51 -10.34 20.93
N ASP A 642 24.58 -10.52 19.61
CA ASP A 642 25.57 -9.85 18.79
C ASP A 642 25.13 -8.41 18.44
N TYR A 643 26.00 -7.63 17.81
CA TYR A 643 25.73 -6.21 17.56
C TYR A 643 24.70 -5.98 16.46
N ASN A 644 24.49 -6.94 15.56
CA ASN A 644 23.39 -6.97 14.58
C ASN A 644 22.08 -7.54 15.17
N PHE A 645 22.01 -7.64 16.50
CA PHE A 645 20.84 -8.09 17.26
C PHE A 645 20.41 -9.53 16.94
N ASN A 646 21.29 -10.42 16.47
CA ASN A 646 21.04 -11.85 16.50
C ASN A 646 21.25 -12.39 17.92
N LEU A 647 20.32 -13.24 18.34
CA LEU A 647 20.40 -13.96 19.61
C LEU A 647 20.83 -15.38 19.31
N LYS A 648 22.05 -15.73 19.69
CA LYS A 648 22.69 -17.02 19.40
C LYS A 648 22.98 -17.76 20.71
N PRO A 649 22.75 -19.09 20.80
CA PRO A 649 23.22 -19.86 21.94
C PRO A 649 24.74 -20.05 21.84
N VAL A 650 25.46 -19.83 22.93
CA VAL A 650 26.94 -20.01 23.00
C VAL A 650 27.32 -21.50 23.06
N LYS A 651 26.42 -22.31 23.59
CA LYS A 651 26.59 -23.77 23.73
C LYS A 651 25.26 -24.49 23.46
N THR A 652 25.33 -25.80 23.25
CA THR A 652 24.14 -26.65 23.21
C THR A 652 23.40 -26.58 24.54
N LEU A 653 22.10 -26.24 24.48
CA LEU A 653 21.29 -26.00 25.67
C LEU A 653 20.57 -27.26 26.15
N THR A 654 20.64 -27.50 27.45
CA THR A 654 19.79 -28.50 28.12
C THR A 654 18.30 -28.17 27.96
N THR A 655 17.42 -29.14 28.15
CA THR A 655 15.96 -28.91 28.11
C THR A 655 15.51 -27.88 29.15
N LYS A 656 16.14 -27.83 30.33
CA LYS A 656 15.90 -26.83 31.38
C LYS A 656 16.33 -25.43 30.96
N GLU A 657 17.54 -25.30 30.41
CA GLU A 657 18.05 -24.02 29.88
C GLU A 657 17.15 -23.51 28.75
N ARG A 658 16.78 -24.38 27.80
CA ARG A 658 15.89 -24.05 26.67
C ARG A 658 14.52 -23.56 27.10
N LYS A 659 13.93 -24.19 28.13
CA LYS A 659 12.65 -23.75 28.71
C LYS A 659 12.79 -22.38 29.38
N LYS A 660 13.90 -22.14 30.12
CA LYS A 660 14.17 -20.88 30.80
C LYS A 660 14.51 -19.73 29.83
N SER A 661 15.18 -20.04 28.73
CA SER A 661 15.69 -19.07 27.75
C SER A 661 14.71 -18.73 26.65
N ARG A 662 13.52 -19.32 26.66
CA ARG A 662 12.43 -19.02 25.72
C ARG A 662 11.84 -17.65 26.04
N PHE A 663 12.27 -16.65 25.29
CA PHE A 663 11.67 -15.31 25.34
C PHE A 663 10.33 -15.28 24.60
N GLY A 664 9.46 -14.36 25.00
CA GLY A 664 8.18 -14.10 24.33
C GLY A 664 8.30 -13.03 23.24
N ASN A 665 7.19 -12.78 22.55
CA ASN A 665 7.11 -11.85 21.41
C ASN A 665 7.59 -10.44 21.73
N ALA A 666 7.35 -9.92 22.95
CA ALA A 666 7.78 -8.56 23.32
C ALA A 666 9.30 -8.35 23.20
N PHE A 667 10.10 -9.35 23.59
CA PHE A 667 11.55 -9.28 23.50
C PHE A 667 12.00 -9.35 22.02
N HIS A 668 11.49 -10.33 21.28
CA HIS A 668 11.89 -10.55 19.89
C HIS A 668 11.42 -9.41 18.97
N LEU A 669 10.20 -8.89 19.16
CA LEU A 669 9.71 -7.75 18.38
C LEU A 669 10.54 -6.50 18.64
N CYS A 670 10.87 -6.19 19.91
CA CYS A 670 11.72 -5.05 20.23
C CYS A 670 13.13 -5.21 19.65
N ARG A 671 13.67 -6.44 19.68
CA ARG A 671 14.95 -6.78 19.05
C ARG A 671 14.92 -6.56 17.54
N GLU A 672 13.88 -7.01 16.83
CA GLU A 672 13.77 -6.82 15.37
C GLU A 672 13.59 -5.34 15.00
N ILE A 673 12.85 -4.57 15.80
CA ILE A 673 12.73 -3.12 15.60
C ILE A 673 14.12 -2.45 15.71
N LEU A 674 14.92 -2.85 16.70
CA LEU A 674 16.28 -2.36 16.86
C LEU A 674 17.21 -2.82 15.73
N ARG A 675 17.06 -4.06 15.24
CA ARG A 675 17.78 -4.55 14.06
C ARG A 675 17.48 -3.71 12.82
N LEU A 676 16.20 -3.46 12.53
CA LEU A 676 15.79 -2.62 11.39
C LEU A 676 16.37 -1.21 11.52
N THR A 677 16.31 -0.63 12.73
CA THR A 677 16.87 0.69 13.01
C THR A 677 18.38 0.70 12.77
N LYS A 678 19.09 -0.33 13.25
CA LYS A 678 20.53 -0.46 13.05
C LYS A 678 20.89 -0.57 11.57
N LEU A 679 20.17 -1.36 10.77
CA LEU A 679 20.40 -1.44 9.32
C LEU A 679 20.30 -0.07 8.63
N VAL A 680 19.31 0.74 9.01
CA VAL A 680 19.10 2.09 8.47
C VAL A 680 20.21 3.04 8.93
N VAL A 681 20.58 3.01 10.22
CA VAL A 681 21.66 3.84 10.77
C VAL A 681 22.99 3.47 10.13
N ASP A 682 23.33 2.18 10.09
CA ASP A 682 24.58 1.68 9.50
C ASP A 682 24.73 2.06 8.02
N ALA A 683 23.64 2.05 7.25
CA ALA A 683 23.66 2.52 5.86
C ALA A 683 24.08 4.00 5.76
N ASN A 684 23.53 4.86 6.62
CA ASN A 684 23.93 6.26 6.70
C ASN A 684 25.36 6.41 7.22
N ILE A 685 25.83 5.56 8.15
CA ILE A 685 27.23 5.58 8.60
C ILE A 685 28.18 5.23 7.45
N GLN A 686 27.87 4.24 6.61
CA GLN A 686 28.69 3.89 5.45
C GLN A 686 28.79 5.03 4.43
N PHE A 687 27.71 5.79 4.24
CA PHE A 687 27.74 7.03 3.44
C PHE A 687 28.64 8.09 4.06
N ARG A 688 28.52 8.31 5.37
CA ARG A 688 29.30 9.30 6.11
C ARG A 688 30.79 8.97 6.23
N LEU A 689 31.15 7.69 6.15
CA LEU A 689 32.54 7.23 6.06
C LEU A 689 33.14 7.34 4.65
N GLY A 690 32.33 7.68 3.65
CA GLY A 690 32.77 7.75 2.24
C GLY A 690 32.86 6.40 1.53
N ASN A 691 32.39 5.31 2.15
CA ASN A 691 32.44 3.95 1.56
C ASN A 691 31.35 3.70 0.52
N VAL A 692 30.26 4.47 0.58
CA VAL A 692 29.05 4.34 -0.24
C VAL A 692 28.64 5.74 -0.70
N ASP A 693 28.26 5.91 -1.95
CA ASP A 693 27.80 7.21 -2.46
C ASP A 693 26.32 7.50 -2.10
N ALA A 694 25.87 8.73 -2.33
CA ALA A 694 24.51 9.14 -1.98
C ALA A 694 23.42 8.37 -2.75
N PHE A 695 23.67 7.99 -4.01
CA PHE A 695 22.72 7.21 -4.83
C PHE A 695 22.59 5.77 -4.35
N GLN A 696 23.70 5.14 -3.96
CA GLN A 696 23.76 3.82 -3.35
C GLN A 696 23.13 3.83 -1.95
N LEU A 697 23.30 4.90 -1.17
CA LEU A 697 22.56 5.09 0.08
C LEU A 697 21.05 5.11 -0.17
N ALA A 698 20.59 5.89 -1.16
CA ALA A 698 19.17 5.96 -1.50
C ALA A 698 18.61 4.61 -1.98
N ASP A 699 19.29 3.89 -2.88
CA ASP A 699 18.92 2.52 -3.27
C ASP A 699 18.97 1.55 -2.08
N GLY A 700 19.95 1.70 -1.21
CA GLY A 700 20.11 0.91 0.00
C GLY A 700 18.94 1.06 0.97
N LEU A 701 18.54 2.30 1.26
CA LEU A 701 17.37 2.59 2.09
C LEU A 701 16.08 2.09 1.44
N GLN A 702 15.91 2.29 0.13
CA GLN A 702 14.79 1.74 -0.63
C GLN A 702 14.73 0.22 -0.51
N TYR A 703 15.87 -0.46 -0.61
CA TYR A 703 15.99 -1.90 -0.50
C TYR A 703 15.62 -2.38 0.91
N ILE A 704 16.13 -1.73 1.97
CA ILE A 704 15.81 -2.04 3.37
C ILE A 704 14.30 -1.99 3.60
N PHE A 705 13.64 -0.88 3.23
CA PHE A 705 12.21 -0.69 3.48
C PHE A 705 11.33 -1.61 2.62
N SER A 706 11.82 -2.06 1.46
CA SER A 706 11.10 -3.02 0.61
C SER A 706 11.27 -4.47 1.04
N HIS A 707 12.37 -4.81 1.73
CA HIS A 707 12.77 -6.19 2.07
C HIS A 707 12.89 -6.43 3.58
N VAL A 708 12.18 -5.66 4.41
CA VAL A 708 12.20 -5.83 5.88
C VAL A 708 11.97 -7.30 6.27
N GLY A 709 10.98 -7.97 5.66
CA GLY A 709 10.67 -9.37 5.95
C GLY A 709 11.81 -10.36 5.69
N GLN A 710 12.67 -10.09 4.70
CA GLN A 710 13.84 -10.91 4.36
C GLN A 710 15.05 -10.55 5.24
N LEU A 711 15.26 -9.27 5.49
CA LEU A 711 16.43 -8.75 6.20
C LEU A 711 16.33 -8.92 7.72
N THR A 712 15.11 -8.86 8.27
CA THR A 712 14.84 -9.11 9.70
C THR A 712 14.31 -10.51 9.95
N ALA A 713 14.33 -11.40 8.95
CA ALA A 713 13.92 -12.79 9.14
C ALA A 713 14.76 -13.45 10.26
N PRO A 714 14.17 -14.31 11.10
CA PRO A 714 14.94 -15.07 12.07
C PRO A 714 16.04 -15.88 11.36
N PRO A 715 17.28 -15.91 11.90
CA PRO A 715 18.36 -16.73 11.34
C PRO A 715 17.98 -18.20 11.19
N SER A 716 16.98 -18.72 11.89
CA SER A 716 16.48 -20.09 11.70
C SER A 716 15.80 -20.30 10.35
N GLN A 717 15.04 -19.32 9.84
CA GLN A 717 14.40 -19.40 8.52
C GLN A 717 15.39 -19.14 7.40
N GLN A 718 16.31 -18.18 7.59
CA GLN A 718 17.44 -17.98 6.67
C GLN A 718 18.38 -19.18 6.65
N ARG A 719 18.70 -19.80 7.80
CA ARG A 719 19.48 -21.05 7.84
C ARG A 719 18.70 -22.23 7.29
N GLN A 720 17.37 -22.28 7.41
CA GLN A 720 16.57 -23.32 6.75
C GLN A 720 16.56 -23.12 5.23
N GLN A 721 16.41 -21.89 4.75
CA GLN A 721 16.50 -21.56 3.32
C GLN A 721 17.92 -21.77 2.77
N ILE A 722 18.95 -21.33 3.48
CA ILE A 722 20.36 -21.55 3.10
C ILE A 722 20.70 -23.02 3.22
N ALA A 723 20.23 -23.75 4.24
CA ALA A 723 20.41 -25.19 4.31
C ALA A 723 19.61 -25.92 3.23
N GLU A 724 18.43 -25.43 2.82
CA GLU A 724 17.67 -25.95 1.68
C GLU A 724 18.37 -25.65 0.35
N ILE A 725 18.97 -24.46 0.19
CA ILE A 725 19.73 -24.06 -1.00
C ILE A 725 21.08 -24.77 -1.05
N GLU A 726 21.79 -24.91 0.07
CA GLU A 726 23.02 -25.69 0.20
C GLU A 726 22.72 -27.18 0.02
N LYS A 727 21.59 -27.67 0.53
CA LYS A 727 21.10 -29.04 0.29
C LYS A 727 20.76 -29.23 -1.19
N GLN A 728 20.10 -28.27 -1.85
CA GLN A 728 19.88 -28.29 -3.30
C GLN A 728 21.22 -28.23 -4.06
N SER A 729 22.21 -27.44 -3.62
CA SER A 729 23.53 -27.35 -4.26
C SER A 729 24.37 -28.62 -4.03
N ARG A 730 24.26 -29.25 -2.86
CA ARG A 730 24.89 -30.54 -2.52
C ARG A 730 24.23 -31.70 -3.25
N GLU A 731 22.90 -31.68 -3.39
CA GLU A 731 22.13 -32.61 -4.22
C GLU A 731 22.50 -32.45 -5.71
N THR A 732 22.96 -31.27 -6.14
CA THR A 732 23.49 -31.05 -7.49
C THR A 732 24.93 -31.57 -7.66
N THR A 733 25.68 -31.79 -6.57
CA THR A 733 27.13 -32.12 -6.62
C THR A 733 27.46 -33.57 -6.19
N GLN A 734 26.53 -34.30 -5.56
CA GLN A 734 26.72 -35.73 -5.23
C GLN A 734 25.62 -36.61 -5.84
N LEU A 735 25.89 -37.14 -7.02
CA LEU A 735 25.27 -38.38 -7.50
C LEU A 735 25.95 -39.56 -6.79
N THR A 736 25.33 -40.11 -5.74
CA THR A 736 25.20 -41.57 -5.49
C THR A 736 24.54 -41.85 -4.12
N ALA A 737 23.48 -42.67 -4.15
CA ALA A 737 22.68 -43.24 -3.06
C ALA A 737 21.80 -42.29 -2.22
N VAL A 738 20.47 -42.47 -2.31
CA VAL A 738 19.48 -41.76 -1.47
C VAL A 738 19.03 -42.68 -0.32
N THR A 739 19.28 -42.25 0.92
CA THR A 739 18.75 -42.89 2.14
C THR A 739 17.43 -42.25 2.56
N THR A 740 16.35 -43.01 2.63
CA THR A 740 15.03 -42.53 3.07
C THR A 740 14.65 -43.15 4.41
N ARG A 741 14.23 -42.32 5.37
CA ARG A 741 13.65 -42.76 6.66
C ARG A 741 12.14 -42.84 6.54
N THR A 742 11.57 -43.99 6.87
CA THR A 742 10.12 -44.20 6.96
C THR A 742 9.78 -45.06 8.16
N THR A 743 8.66 -44.77 8.83
CA THR A 743 8.16 -45.55 9.96
C THR A 743 7.12 -46.56 9.51
N ASN A 744 7.19 -47.79 10.03
CA ASN A 744 6.13 -48.79 9.89
C ASN A 744 4.85 -48.33 10.64
N VAL A 745 3.69 -48.89 10.29
CA VAL A 745 2.40 -48.82 11.00
C VAL A 745 2.50 -49.04 12.53
N HIS A 746 3.58 -49.69 13.01
CA HIS A 746 3.87 -49.88 14.44
C HIS A 746 4.82 -48.84 15.08
N GLY A 747 5.32 -47.86 14.32
CA GLY A 747 6.11 -46.73 14.85
C GLY A 747 7.64 -46.90 14.87
N ASP A 748 8.17 -48.03 14.41
CA ASP A 748 9.62 -48.25 14.33
C ASP A 748 10.24 -47.61 13.09
N GLU A 749 11.39 -46.93 13.25
CA GLU A 749 12.13 -46.25 12.16
C GLU A 749 12.88 -47.26 11.28
N LEU A 750 12.52 -47.33 10.00
CA LEU A 750 13.27 -48.04 8.95
C LEU A 750 14.09 -47.03 8.11
N ILE A 751 15.38 -47.31 7.95
CA ILE A 751 16.30 -46.56 7.07
C ILE A 751 16.58 -47.44 5.85
N ILE A 752 16.03 -47.06 4.69
CA ILE A 752 16.23 -47.78 3.42
C ILE A 752 17.20 -46.96 2.57
N THR A 753 18.30 -47.59 2.13
CA THR A 753 19.34 -46.98 1.28
C THR A 753 19.17 -47.49 -0.14
N THR A 754 18.77 -46.62 -1.08
CA THR A 754 18.47 -47.00 -2.46
C THR A 754 19.60 -46.57 -3.38
N THR A 755 20.25 -47.53 -4.04
CA THR A 755 21.46 -47.33 -4.88
C THR A 755 21.20 -47.46 -6.38
N SER A 756 20.01 -47.87 -6.81
CA SER A 756 19.68 -48.19 -8.22
C SER A 756 18.94 -47.06 -8.97
N PRO A 757 19.32 -46.74 -10.22
CA PRO A 757 18.64 -45.75 -11.07
C PRO A 757 17.18 -46.08 -11.41
N TYR A 758 16.80 -47.36 -11.43
CA TYR A 758 15.44 -47.80 -11.75
C TYR A 758 14.43 -47.44 -10.64
N GLU A 759 14.86 -47.58 -9.38
CA GLU A 759 14.04 -47.21 -8.21
C GLU A 759 13.91 -45.69 -8.06
N GLN A 760 14.92 -44.93 -8.51
CA GLN A 760 14.86 -43.47 -8.59
C GLN A 760 13.83 -42.97 -9.63
N GLN A 761 13.66 -43.65 -10.76
CA GLN A 761 12.62 -43.30 -11.75
C GLN A 761 11.21 -43.57 -11.21
N ALA A 762 11.01 -44.64 -10.44
CA ALA A 762 9.72 -44.92 -9.81
C ALA A 762 9.37 -43.87 -8.74
N PHE A 763 10.35 -43.38 -7.95
CA PHE A 763 10.13 -42.38 -6.90
C PHE A 763 10.07 -40.92 -7.41
N ALA A 764 10.82 -40.57 -8.46
CA ALA A 764 10.80 -39.23 -9.09
C ALA A 764 9.48 -38.92 -9.84
N SER A 765 8.65 -39.94 -10.07
CA SER A 765 7.33 -39.81 -10.72
C SER A 765 6.30 -39.06 -9.86
N LYS A 766 6.51 -38.91 -8.54
CA LYS A 766 5.74 -37.99 -7.69
C LYS A 766 6.23 -36.53 -7.84
N THR A 767 6.34 -36.06 -9.07
CA THR A 767 6.29 -34.61 -9.34
C THR A 767 4.94 -34.07 -8.88
N ASP A 768 4.96 -33.05 -8.03
CA ASP A 768 3.76 -32.46 -7.43
C ASP A 768 2.80 -31.94 -8.51
N TRP A 769 1.84 -32.78 -8.89
CA TRP A 769 0.85 -32.48 -9.93
C TRP A 769 0.03 -31.24 -9.58
N ARG A 770 -0.02 -30.84 -8.30
CA ARG A 770 -0.74 -29.65 -7.82
C ARG A 770 -0.10 -28.37 -8.34
N VAL A 771 1.23 -28.27 -8.30
CA VAL A 771 1.96 -27.10 -8.83
C VAL A 771 1.77 -26.97 -10.34
N ARG A 772 1.78 -28.11 -11.04
CA ARG A 772 1.51 -28.15 -12.49
C ARG A 772 0.05 -27.83 -12.82
N ALA A 773 -0.91 -28.33 -12.03
CA ALA A 773 -2.32 -28.00 -12.17
C ALA A 773 -2.57 -26.50 -12.01
N ILE A 774 -1.95 -25.86 -11.02
CA ILE A 774 -2.00 -24.39 -10.84
C ILE A 774 -1.40 -23.69 -12.06
N SER A 775 -0.26 -24.17 -12.55
CA SER A 775 0.42 -23.56 -13.71
C SER A 775 -0.38 -23.71 -15.01
N ALA A 776 -1.06 -24.84 -15.21
CA ALA A 776 -1.92 -25.13 -16.35
C ALA A 776 -3.14 -24.18 -16.40
N THR A 777 -3.63 -23.68 -15.26
CA THR A 777 -4.71 -22.67 -15.25
C THR A 777 -4.32 -21.36 -15.95
N ASN A 778 -3.04 -21.10 -16.21
CA ASN A 778 -2.57 -19.93 -16.93
C ASN A 778 -2.42 -20.13 -18.45
N LEU A 779 -2.72 -21.32 -18.99
CA LEU A 779 -2.57 -21.62 -20.42
C LEU A 779 -3.45 -20.72 -21.31
N TYR A 780 -4.63 -20.29 -20.82
CA TYR A 780 -5.49 -19.35 -21.54
C TYR A 780 -4.82 -17.99 -21.81
N LEU A 781 -3.80 -17.60 -21.03
CA LEU A 781 -3.05 -16.37 -21.27
C LEU A 781 -2.13 -16.48 -22.49
N ARG A 782 -1.56 -17.67 -22.73
CA ARG A 782 -0.64 -17.91 -23.87
C ARG A 782 -1.36 -17.91 -25.21
N VAL A 783 -2.64 -18.25 -25.20
CA VAL A 783 -3.53 -18.24 -26.36
C VAL A 783 -3.72 -16.84 -26.98
N ASN A 784 -3.40 -15.77 -26.26
CA ASN A 784 -3.42 -14.40 -26.80
C ASN A 784 -2.28 -14.15 -27.80
N HIS A 785 -1.20 -14.92 -27.73
CA HIS A 785 -0.02 -14.78 -28.57
C HIS A 785 0.36 -16.15 -29.17
N ILE A 786 -0.19 -16.45 -30.34
CA ILE A 786 0.10 -17.67 -31.10
C ILE A 786 0.92 -17.28 -32.33
N TYR A 787 2.13 -17.82 -32.45
CA TYR A 787 3.03 -17.63 -33.59
C TYR A 787 2.98 -18.87 -34.48
N VAL A 788 2.86 -18.67 -35.80
CA VAL A 788 2.97 -19.75 -36.79
C VAL A 788 4.34 -19.64 -37.44
N ASN A 789 5.16 -20.69 -37.29
CA ASN A 789 6.49 -20.72 -37.91
C ASN A 789 6.31 -20.79 -39.44
N SER A 790 6.82 -19.77 -40.13
CA SER A 790 6.68 -19.64 -41.59
C SER A 790 8.01 -19.76 -42.34
N ASP A 791 9.08 -20.15 -41.64
CA ASP A 791 10.44 -20.22 -42.18
C ASP A 791 10.63 -21.52 -42.96
N ASP A 792 11.33 -21.46 -44.10
CA ASP A 792 11.68 -22.60 -44.97
C ASP A 792 10.47 -23.39 -45.55
N ILE A 793 9.34 -22.71 -45.75
CA ILE A 793 8.15 -23.30 -46.39
C ILE A 793 8.36 -23.35 -47.91
N LYS A 794 8.16 -24.53 -48.51
CA LYS A 794 8.14 -24.67 -49.98
C LYS A 794 6.85 -24.08 -50.57
N GLU A 795 6.96 -23.31 -51.66
CA GLU A 795 5.80 -22.71 -52.36
C GLU A 795 4.87 -23.75 -53.01
N THR A 796 5.34 -24.98 -53.19
CA THR A 796 4.58 -26.09 -53.78
C THR A 796 4.01 -26.99 -52.68
N GLY A 797 2.71 -26.90 -52.38
CA GLY A 797 2.03 -27.78 -51.43
C GLY A 797 0.65 -27.28 -50.98
N TYR A 798 -0.08 -28.12 -50.23
CA TYR A 798 -1.36 -27.75 -49.65
C TYR A 798 -1.20 -26.68 -48.55
N THR A 799 -2.15 -25.75 -48.47
CA THR A 799 -2.25 -24.78 -47.36
C THR A 799 -3.30 -25.22 -46.35
N TYR A 800 -2.92 -25.36 -45.08
CA TYR A 800 -3.81 -25.80 -44.02
C TYR A 800 -4.38 -24.61 -43.23
N ILE A 801 -5.70 -24.55 -43.07
CA ILE A 801 -6.37 -23.50 -42.31
C ILE A 801 -6.90 -24.10 -41.00
N MET A 802 -6.38 -23.61 -39.88
CA MET A 802 -6.78 -24.02 -38.53
C MET A 802 -7.73 -22.98 -37.91
N PRO A 803 -8.96 -23.35 -37.54
CA PRO A 803 -9.85 -22.49 -36.77
C PRO A 803 -9.29 -22.16 -35.40
N LYS A 804 -9.30 -20.87 -35.01
CA LYS A 804 -8.78 -20.50 -33.69
C LYS A 804 -9.63 -21.11 -32.58
N ASN A 805 -10.94 -21.27 -32.74
CA ASN A 805 -11.79 -21.77 -31.65
C ASN A 805 -11.35 -23.16 -31.14
N ILE A 806 -11.01 -24.09 -32.05
CA ILE A 806 -10.51 -25.42 -31.69
C ILE A 806 -9.03 -25.34 -31.26
N LEU A 807 -8.17 -24.58 -31.93
CA LEU A 807 -6.77 -24.45 -31.50
C LEU A 807 -6.63 -23.89 -30.07
N LYS A 808 -7.39 -22.84 -29.75
CA LYS A 808 -7.43 -22.21 -28.43
C LYS A 808 -7.86 -23.19 -27.35
N LYS A 809 -8.89 -23.99 -27.62
CA LYS A 809 -9.36 -25.00 -26.67
C LYS A 809 -8.35 -26.13 -26.50
N PHE A 810 -7.68 -26.57 -27.58
CA PHE A 810 -6.65 -27.61 -27.54
C PHE A 810 -5.48 -27.21 -26.63
N ILE A 811 -5.06 -25.94 -26.70
CA ILE A 811 -4.02 -25.37 -25.82
C ILE A 811 -4.50 -25.35 -24.36
N CYS A 812 -5.73 -24.91 -24.10
CA CYS A 812 -6.25 -24.78 -22.73
C CYS A 812 -6.46 -26.11 -22.00
N ILE A 813 -6.68 -27.21 -22.72
CA ILE A 813 -6.87 -28.54 -22.12
C ILE A 813 -5.55 -29.28 -21.84
N ALA A 814 -4.40 -28.72 -22.20
CA ALA A 814 -3.09 -29.39 -22.11
C ALA A 814 -2.41 -29.25 -20.74
N ASP A 815 -1.30 -29.97 -20.55
CA ASP A 815 -0.32 -29.70 -19.49
C ASP A 815 0.93 -29.03 -20.10
N LEU A 816 1.65 -28.25 -19.29
CA LEU A 816 2.87 -27.57 -19.72
C LEU A 816 4.06 -28.52 -19.94
N ARG A 817 4.02 -29.75 -19.40
CA ARG A 817 5.13 -30.71 -19.46
C ARG A 817 4.73 -32.04 -20.09
N THR A 818 3.54 -32.54 -19.81
CA THR A 818 3.04 -33.78 -20.40
C THR A 818 2.35 -33.47 -21.74
N GLN A 819 2.81 -34.14 -22.80
CA GLN A 819 2.26 -33.97 -24.14
C GLN A 819 0.85 -34.56 -24.26
N ILE A 820 0.01 -33.94 -25.08
CA ILE A 820 -1.30 -34.45 -25.50
C ILE A 820 -1.42 -34.38 -27.02
N ALA A 821 -2.22 -35.24 -27.63
CA ALA A 821 -2.41 -35.34 -29.07
C ALA A 821 -3.89 -35.38 -29.49
N GLY A 822 -4.16 -35.04 -30.75
CA GLY A 822 -5.48 -35.14 -31.38
C GLY A 822 -5.36 -35.36 -32.89
N PHE A 823 -6.27 -36.17 -33.45
CA PHE A 823 -6.38 -36.42 -34.89
C PHE A 823 -7.15 -35.30 -35.58
N LEU A 824 -6.71 -34.92 -36.77
CA LEU A 824 -7.24 -33.80 -37.55
C LEU A 824 -8.05 -34.30 -38.72
N TYR A 825 -9.27 -33.79 -38.84
CA TYR A 825 -10.19 -34.10 -39.93
C TYR A 825 -10.69 -32.80 -40.56
N GLY A 826 -10.82 -32.79 -41.88
CA GLY A 826 -11.22 -31.60 -42.61
C GLY A 826 -11.66 -31.89 -44.03
N LEU A 827 -11.85 -30.83 -44.80
CA LEU A 827 -12.19 -30.92 -46.22
C LEU A 827 -11.60 -29.72 -46.98
N SER A 828 -11.54 -29.84 -48.29
CA SER A 828 -11.14 -28.73 -49.15
C SER A 828 -12.37 -27.92 -49.57
N PRO A 829 -12.33 -26.58 -49.55
CA PRO A 829 -13.40 -25.76 -50.13
C PRO A 829 -13.63 -26.11 -51.61
N GLN A 830 -14.88 -26.05 -52.06
CA GLN A 830 -15.24 -26.37 -53.46
C GLN A 830 -14.52 -25.46 -54.47
N ASP A 831 -14.21 -24.22 -54.06
CA ASP A 831 -13.55 -23.22 -54.91
C ASP A 831 -12.02 -23.38 -54.99
N ASN A 832 -11.40 -24.10 -54.04
CA ASN A 832 -9.94 -24.24 -54.01
C ASN A 832 -9.48 -25.58 -53.41
N PRO A 833 -9.16 -26.59 -54.25
CA PRO A 833 -8.75 -27.92 -53.78
C PRO A 833 -7.34 -27.93 -53.16
N GLN A 834 -6.54 -26.88 -53.31
CA GLN A 834 -5.20 -26.74 -52.72
C GLN A 834 -5.24 -26.24 -51.26
N VAL A 835 -6.41 -25.90 -50.74
CA VAL A 835 -6.61 -25.47 -49.35
C VAL A 835 -7.31 -26.57 -48.56
N LYS A 836 -6.76 -26.91 -47.39
CA LYS A 836 -7.35 -27.88 -46.45
C LYS A 836 -7.87 -27.15 -45.21
N GLU A 837 -9.19 -27.12 -45.03
CA GLU A 837 -9.81 -26.53 -43.84
C GLU A 837 -10.02 -27.59 -42.76
N ILE A 838 -9.38 -27.42 -41.60
CA ILE A 838 -9.53 -28.33 -40.47
C ILE A 838 -10.88 -28.05 -39.80
N ARG A 839 -11.78 -29.03 -39.78
CA ARG A 839 -13.14 -28.90 -39.22
C ARG A 839 -13.30 -29.60 -37.89
N CYS A 840 -12.53 -30.65 -37.63
CA CYS A 840 -12.67 -31.46 -36.42
C CYS A 840 -11.30 -31.85 -35.84
N ILE A 841 -11.18 -31.75 -34.51
CA ILE A 841 -10.12 -32.40 -33.73
C ILE A 841 -10.76 -33.56 -32.96
N ALA A 842 -10.39 -34.79 -33.30
CA ALA A 842 -10.80 -35.98 -32.59
C ALA A 842 -9.74 -36.33 -31.54
N ILE A 843 -10.11 -36.31 -30.25
CA ILE A 843 -9.21 -36.63 -29.13
C ILE A 843 -9.43 -38.08 -28.71
N PRO A 844 -8.53 -39.01 -29.09
CA PRO A 844 -8.62 -40.40 -28.64
C PRO A 844 -8.24 -40.54 -27.15
N PRO A 845 -8.60 -41.68 -26.51
CA PRO A 845 -7.96 -42.11 -25.27
C PRO A 845 -6.44 -42.06 -25.42
N GLN A 846 -5.71 -41.50 -24.46
CA GLN A 846 -4.27 -41.34 -24.59
C GLN A 846 -3.54 -41.28 -23.25
N HIS A 847 -2.27 -41.66 -23.28
CA HIS A 847 -1.32 -41.52 -22.19
C HIS A 847 -0.08 -40.77 -22.67
N GLY A 848 0.29 -39.69 -21.99
CA GLY A 848 1.32 -38.75 -22.42
C GLY A 848 2.55 -38.79 -21.52
N THR A 849 3.71 -38.59 -22.12
CA THR A 849 4.96 -38.32 -21.38
C THR A 849 5.50 -36.95 -21.78
N HIS A 850 6.69 -36.59 -21.32
CA HIS A 850 7.37 -35.37 -21.75
C HIS A 850 7.97 -35.49 -23.17
N GLN A 851 8.12 -36.72 -23.69
CA GLN A 851 8.77 -36.99 -24.99
C GLN A 851 7.80 -37.52 -26.05
N MET A 852 6.76 -38.27 -25.67
CA MET A 852 5.84 -38.89 -26.63
C MET A 852 4.43 -39.08 -26.04
N VAL A 853 3.45 -39.24 -26.92
CA VAL A 853 2.07 -39.61 -26.59
C VAL A 853 1.77 -41.00 -27.14
N THR A 854 1.26 -41.88 -26.28
CA THR A 854 0.80 -43.21 -26.68
C THR A 854 -0.68 -43.13 -27.03
N LEU A 855 -1.02 -43.52 -28.25
CA LEU A 855 -2.38 -43.54 -28.80
C LEU A 855 -2.83 -44.99 -29.10
N PRO A 856 -4.13 -45.31 -29.00
CA PRO A 856 -4.68 -46.56 -29.46
C PRO A 856 -4.48 -46.77 -30.96
N ALA A 857 -4.27 -48.02 -31.38
CA ALA A 857 -4.03 -48.38 -32.78
C ALA A 857 -5.24 -48.14 -33.70
N ASN A 858 -6.46 -48.21 -33.15
CA ASN A 858 -7.69 -47.97 -33.90
C ASN A 858 -7.93 -46.47 -34.11
N LEU A 859 -8.27 -46.06 -35.33
CA LEU A 859 -8.69 -44.70 -35.64
C LEU A 859 -10.11 -44.41 -35.13
N PRO A 860 -10.47 -43.13 -34.88
CA PRO A 860 -11.81 -42.76 -34.45
C PRO A 860 -12.82 -42.98 -35.59
N GLU A 861 -13.89 -43.73 -35.31
CA GLU A 861 -15.01 -43.96 -36.22
C GLU A 861 -16.27 -43.26 -35.68
N HIS A 862 -16.96 -42.49 -36.54
CA HIS A 862 -18.25 -41.86 -36.23
C HIS A 862 -18.91 -41.30 -37.50
N GLU A 863 -20.24 -41.22 -37.53
CA GLU A 863 -21.03 -40.71 -38.66
C GLU A 863 -20.56 -39.32 -39.15
N PHE A 864 -20.37 -38.36 -38.24
CA PHE A 864 -19.81 -37.02 -38.56
C PHE A 864 -18.39 -36.98 -39.13
N LEU A 865 -17.63 -38.08 -39.10
CA LEU A 865 -16.30 -38.16 -39.73
C LEU A 865 -16.37 -38.72 -41.14
N ASN A 866 -17.49 -39.32 -41.57
CA ASN A 866 -17.62 -39.96 -42.88
C ASN A 866 -17.47 -38.96 -44.04
N ASP A 867 -17.90 -37.72 -43.84
CA ASP A 867 -17.84 -36.65 -44.84
C ASP A 867 -16.51 -35.84 -44.77
N LEU A 868 -15.57 -36.22 -43.89
CA LEU A 868 -14.30 -35.53 -43.68
C LEU A 868 -13.12 -36.42 -44.05
N GLU A 869 -12.10 -35.86 -44.70
CA GLU A 869 -10.84 -36.57 -44.95
C GLU A 869 -9.87 -36.40 -43.76
N PRO A 870 -9.08 -37.44 -43.42
CA PRO A 870 -8.03 -37.32 -42.41
C PRO A 870 -6.89 -36.45 -42.92
N LEU A 871 -6.55 -35.39 -42.16
CA LEU A 871 -5.50 -34.43 -42.48
C LEU A 871 -4.24 -34.59 -41.63
N GLY A 872 -4.22 -35.56 -40.69
CA GLY A 872 -3.04 -35.87 -39.87
C GLY A 872 -3.32 -35.78 -38.37
N TRP A 873 -2.31 -35.40 -37.59
CA TRP A 873 -2.44 -35.27 -36.13
C TRP A 873 -1.64 -34.09 -35.60
N MET A 874 -2.06 -33.58 -34.44
CA MET A 874 -1.35 -32.54 -33.70
C MET A 874 -1.01 -32.98 -32.29
N HIS A 875 0.06 -32.46 -31.71
CA HIS A 875 0.39 -32.65 -30.30
C HIS A 875 1.05 -31.42 -29.67
N THR A 876 1.00 -31.34 -28.35
CA THR A 876 1.69 -30.31 -27.57
C THR A 876 3.11 -30.72 -27.21
N GLN A 877 4.02 -29.75 -27.06
CA GLN A 877 5.36 -29.98 -26.56
C GLN A 877 5.82 -28.91 -25.56
N PRO A 878 6.63 -29.25 -24.54
CA PRO A 878 7.01 -28.32 -23.48
C PRO A 878 7.90 -27.17 -23.93
N ASN A 879 8.73 -27.42 -24.95
CA ASN A 879 9.68 -26.45 -25.50
C ASN A 879 9.63 -26.53 -27.03
N GLU A 880 9.97 -25.43 -27.70
CA GLU A 880 10.09 -25.40 -29.15
C GLU A 880 11.36 -26.13 -29.60
N ALA A 881 11.18 -27.23 -30.34
CA ALA A 881 12.28 -27.96 -30.96
C ALA A 881 12.63 -27.34 -32.32
N PRO A 882 13.92 -27.21 -32.68
CA PRO A 882 14.34 -26.65 -33.97
C PRO A 882 14.06 -27.59 -35.16
N GLN A 883 13.83 -28.88 -34.88
CA GLN A 883 13.54 -29.92 -35.86
C GLN A 883 12.43 -30.85 -35.34
N LEU A 884 11.70 -31.50 -36.25
CA LEU A 884 10.69 -32.51 -35.92
C LEU A 884 11.34 -33.67 -35.13
N SER A 885 10.74 -34.18 -34.06
CA SER A 885 11.41 -35.26 -33.30
C SER A 885 11.46 -36.58 -34.11
N PRO A 886 12.51 -37.40 -33.96
CA PRO A 886 12.55 -38.72 -34.58
C PRO A 886 11.39 -39.63 -34.15
N GLN A 887 10.88 -39.44 -32.92
CA GLN A 887 9.74 -40.15 -32.38
C GLN A 887 8.43 -39.77 -33.09
N ASP A 888 8.22 -38.49 -33.39
CA ASP A 888 7.04 -38.00 -34.11
C ASP A 888 7.04 -38.52 -35.55
N LEU A 889 8.21 -38.51 -36.20
CA LEU A 889 8.39 -39.03 -37.54
C LEU A 889 8.11 -40.54 -37.62
N THR A 890 8.66 -41.31 -36.66
CA THR A 890 8.41 -42.76 -36.55
C THR A 890 6.93 -43.05 -36.28
N SER A 891 6.29 -42.27 -35.40
CA SER A 891 4.87 -42.44 -35.05
C SER A 891 3.96 -42.13 -36.23
N HIS A 892 4.23 -41.04 -36.96
CA HIS A 892 3.47 -40.68 -38.15
C HIS A 892 3.63 -41.70 -39.28
N ALA A 893 4.84 -42.20 -39.54
CA ALA A 893 5.07 -43.25 -40.54
C ALA A 893 4.33 -44.55 -40.22
N LYS A 894 4.29 -44.96 -38.94
CA LYS A 894 3.53 -46.13 -38.47
C LYS A 894 2.02 -45.93 -38.60
N ILE A 895 1.51 -44.73 -38.32
CA ILE A 895 0.08 -44.42 -38.50
C ILE A 895 -0.30 -44.50 -39.98
N LEU A 896 0.54 -43.99 -40.89
CA LEU A 896 0.36 -44.07 -42.34
C LEU A 896 0.40 -45.52 -42.86
N GLU A 897 1.32 -46.36 -42.36
CA GLU A 897 1.40 -47.78 -42.74
C GLU A 897 0.16 -48.56 -42.28
N ASN A 898 -0.30 -48.31 -41.06
CA ASN A 898 -1.39 -49.05 -40.45
C ASN A 898 -2.78 -48.63 -40.98
N ASN A 899 -2.91 -47.45 -41.57
CA ASN A 899 -4.20 -46.88 -41.96
C ASN A 899 -4.22 -46.44 -43.43
N LYS A 900 -4.83 -47.27 -44.29
CA LYS A 900 -4.99 -46.99 -45.73
C LYS A 900 -5.83 -45.77 -46.07
N GLN A 901 -6.58 -45.22 -45.10
CA GLN A 901 -7.38 -44.00 -45.29
C GLN A 901 -6.53 -42.72 -45.24
N TRP A 902 -5.33 -42.78 -44.66
CA TRP A 902 -4.44 -41.63 -44.56
C TRP A 902 -3.57 -41.52 -45.81
N ASP A 903 -3.58 -40.34 -46.43
CA ASP A 903 -2.81 -40.04 -47.63
C ASP A 903 -1.51 -39.33 -47.23
N GLY A 904 -0.36 -39.96 -47.53
CA GLY A 904 0.96 -39.42 -47.22
C GLY A 904 1.27 -38.06 -47.87
N GLU A 905 0.55 -37.68 -48.93
CA GLU A 905 0.68 -36.36 -49.56
C GLU A 905 -0.10 -35.26 -48.82
N LYS A 906 -1.18 -35.62 -48.10
CA LYS A 906 -2.13 -34.69 -47.45
C LYS A 906 -2.08 -34.71 -45.92
N CYS A 907 -1.52 -35.75 -45.30
CA CYS A 907 -1.46 -35.86 -43.85
C CYS A 907 -0.24 -35.12 -43.29
N ILE A 908 -0.46 -34.34 -42.22
CA ILE A 908 0.57 -33.53 -41.57
C ILE A 908 0.75 -33.86 -40.08
N ILE A 909 1.90 -33.48 -39.54
CA ILE A 909 2.20 -33.46 -38.10
C ILE A 909 2.24 -32.01 -37.66
N LEU A 910 1.44 -31.68 -36.65
CA LEU A 910 1.35 -30.33 -36.11
C LEU A 910 1.90 -30.29 -34.68
N THR A 911 2.98 -29.54 -34.47
CA THR A 911 3.56 -29.35 -33.13
C THR A 911 3.14 -28.01 -32.55
N CYS A 912 2.59 -28.03 -31.33
CA CYS A 912 2.23 -26.84 -30.56
C CYS A 912 3.17 -26.71 -29.35
N SER A 913 4.16 -25.83 -29.44
CA SER A 913 5.18 -25.64 -28.42
C SER A 913 4.83 -24.53 -27.44
N PHE A 914 5.05 -24.77 -26.15
CA PHE A 914 4.83 -23.78 -25.11
C PHE A 914 6.06 -22.89 -24.87
N THR A 915 6.00 -21.64 -25.32
CA THR A 915 7.03 -20.62 -25.05
C THR A 915 6.59 -19.69 -23.90
N PRO A 916 7.51 -19.05 -23.15
CA PRO A 916 7.11 -18.16 -22.05
C PRO A 916 6.17 -17.03 -22.52
N GLY A 917 4.89 -17.11 -22.14
CA GLY A 917 3.87 -16.11 -22.49
C GLY A 917 3.16 -16.30 -23.84
N SER A 918 3.54 -17.31 -24.64
CA SER A 918 3.01 -17.55 -25.99
C SER A 918 2.99 -19.04 -26.35
N CYS A 919 2.45 -19.36 -27.54
CA CYS A 919 2.57 -20.69 -28.15
C CYS A 919 3.13 -20.54 -29.57
N SER A 920 4.02 -21.45 -29.99
CA SER A 920 4.47 -21.56 -31.38
C SER A 920 3.88 -22.81 -32.03
N LEU A 921 3.46 -22.69 -33.29
CA LEU A 921 2.81 -23.75 -34.05
C LEU A 921 3.58 -24.00 -35.34
N THR A 922 3.98 -25.24 -35.58
CA THR A 922 4.69 -25.65 -36.81
C THR A 922 4.05 -26.90 -37.40
N ALA A 923 3.92 -26.91 -38.73
CA ALA A 923 3.29 -28.00 -39.48
C ALA A 923 4.32 -28.68 -40.38
N TYR A 924 4.35 -30.02 -40.35
CA TYR A 924 5.32 -30.84 -41.07
C TYR A 924 4.63 -31.90 -41.92
N LYS A 925 5.20 -32.19 -43.10
CA LYS A 925 4.86 -33.32 -43.96
C LYS A 925 6.08 -34.22 -44.12
N LEU A 926 5.88 -35.54 -44.21
CA LEU A 926 6.98 -36.47 -44.45
C LEU A 926 7.35 -36.51 -45.93
N THR A 927 8.66 -36.53 -46.20
CA THR A 927 9.18 -36.86 -47.53
C THR A 927 9.11 -38.38 -47.78
N PRO A 928 9.13 -38.86 -49.03
CA PRO A 928 9.18 -40.30 -49.31
C PRO A 928 10.34 -41.02 -48.60
N SER A 929 11.53 -40.40 -48.56
CA SER A 929 12.69 -40.92 -47.81
C SER A 929 12.44 -40.96 -46.30
N GLY A 930 11.75 -39.97 -45.75
CA GLY A 930 11.40 -39.95 -44.32
C GLY A 930 10.37 -41.00 -43.95
N TYR A 931 9.41 -41.29 -44.83
CA TYR A 931 8.44 -42.36 -44.64
C TYR A 931 9.12 -43.74 -44.58
N GLU A 932 10.00 -44.04 -45.54
CA GLU A 932 10.76 -45.31 -45.58
C GLU A 932 11.65 -45.49 -44.35
N TRP A 933 12.30 -44.42 -43.89
CA TRP A 933 13.11 -44.44 -42.68
C TRP A 933 12.25 -44.63 -41.43
N GLY A 934 11.16 -43.87 -41.28
CA GLY A 934 10.27 -43.92 -40.11
C GLY A 934 9.57 -45.26 -39.92
N ARG A 935 9.18 -45.91 -41.03
CA ARG A 935 8.65 -47.28 -41.03
C ARG A 935 9.68 -48.31 -40.56
N SER A 936 10.94 -48.16 -40.99
CA SER A 936 12.00 -49.13 -40.72
C SER A 936 12.67 -48.93 -39.35
N ASN A 937 12.48 -47.76 -38.73
CA ASN A 937 13.12 -47.42 -37.46
C ASN A 937 12.58 -48.26 -36.28
N LYS A 938 13.51 -48.91 -35.57
CA LYS A 938 13.25 -49.70 -34.34
C LYS A 938 13.93 -49.13 -33.10
N ASP A 939 14.73 -48.07 -33.25
CA ASP A 939 15.45 -47.43 -32.15
C ASP A 939 14.57 -46.32 -31.52
N SER A 940 14.40 -46.42 -30.20
CA SER A 940 13.60 -45.49 -29.38
C SER A 940 14.46 -44.45 -28.65
N GLY A 941 15.77 -44.43 -28.90
CA GLY A 941 16.70 -43.44 -28.34
C GLY A 941 16.45 -42.02 -28.84
N SER A 942 17.05 -41.03 -28.18
CA SER A 942 16.87 -39.60 -28.54
C SER A 942 17.52 -39.20 -29.86
N ASN A 943 18.53 -39.96 -30.34
CA ASN A 943 19.24 -39.72 -31.61
C ASN A 943 19.43 -41.05 -32.38
N PRO A 944 18.37 -41.57 -33.03
CA PRO A 944 18.45 -42.82 -33.78
C PRO A 944 19.34 -42.68 -35.02
N HIS A 945 20.07 -43.74 -35.35
CA HIS A 945 21.03 -43.74 -36.46
C HIS A 945 20.33 -43.52 -37.81
N GLY A 946 20.86 -42.61 -38.63
CA GLY A 946 20.34 -42.31 -39.97
C GLY A 946 19.20 -41.28 -40.03
N TYR A 947 18.79 -40.67 -38.91
CA TYR A 947 17.83 -39.57 -38.92
C TYR A 947 18.44 -38.30 -39.53
N LEU A 948 17.79 -37.72 -40.55
CA LEU A 948 18.24 -36.52 -41.26
C LEU A 948 17.12 -35.46 -41.35
N PRO A 949 17.45 -34.15 -41.28
CA PRO A 949 16.46 -33.07 -41.45
C PRO A 949 15.75 -33.06 -42.81
N THR A 950 16.29 -33.74 -43.82
CA THR A 950 15.65 -33.90 -45.15
C THR A 950 14.48 -34.88 -45.14
N HIS A 951 14.23 -35.59 -44.04
CA HIS A 951 13.15 -36.58 -43.94
C HIS A 951 11.75 -35.95 -43.84
N TYR A 952 11.65 -34.67 -43.53
CA TYR A 952 10.39 -33.94 -43.46
C TYR A 952 10.53 -32.57 -44.14
N GLU A 953 9.40 -31.96 -44.48
CA GLU A 953 9.32 -30.60 -44.99
C GLU A 953 8.26 -29.82 -44.22
N LYS A 954 8.49 -28.51 -44.02
CA LYS A 954 7.51 -27.64 -43.39
C LYS A 954 6.44 -27.24 -44.40
N VAL A 955 5.18 -27.23 -43.97
CA VAL A 955 4.04 -26.88 -44.82
C VAL A 955 3.33 -25.61 -44.36
N GLN A 956 2.71 -24.90 -45.30
CA GLN A 956 2.01 -23.64 -45.02
C GLN A 956 0.78 -23.86 -44.15
N MET A 957 0.65 -23.05 -43.10
CA MET A 957 -0.51 -23.03 -42.24
C MET A 957 -0.97 -21.60 -41.96
N LEU A 958 -2.29 -21.42 -41.85
CA LEU A 958 -2.93 -20.16 -41.50
C LEU A 958 -3.96 -20.36 -40.39
N LEU A 959 -4.15 -19.34 -39.57
CA LEU A 959 -5.17 -19.32 -38.53
C LEU A 959 -6.38 -18.50 -39.00
N SER A 960 -7.59 -19.04 -38.83
CA SER A 960 -8.83 -18.37 -39.26
C SER A 960 -9.85 -18.26 -38.14
N ASP A 961 -10.57 -17.15 -38.11
CA ASP A 961 -11.75 -16.93 -37.27
C ASP A 961 -13.06 -16.97 -38.11
N ARG A 962 -12.96 -17.24 -39.42
CA ARG A 962 -14.11 -17.17 -40.35
C ARG A 962 -15.07 -18.34 -40.22
N PHE A 963 -14.60 -19.48 -39.73
CA PHE A 963 -15.41 -20.67 -39.49
C PHE A 963 -15.00 -21.32 -38.17
N LEU A 964 -15.91 -22.12 -37.61
CA LEU A 964 -15.70 -22.81 -36.35
C LEU A 964 -15.54 -24.30 -36.61
N GLY A 965 -14.55 -24.91 -35.95
CA GLY A 965 -14.45 -26.36 -35.87
C GLY A 965 -15.14 -26.92 -34.63
N PHE A 966 -15.25 -28.25 -34.56
CA PHE A 966 -15.80 -28.97 -33.41
C PHE A 966 -14.83 -30.05 -32.91
N TYR A 967 -15.19 -30.67 -31.78
CA TYR A 967 -14.41 -31.74 -31.16
C TYR A 967 -15.18 -33.04 -31.12
N MET A 968 -14.42 -34.13 -31.16
CA MET A 968 -14.91 -35.45 -30.81
C MET A 968 -14.09 -36.01 -29.66
N VAL A 969 -14.78 -36.62 -28.70
CA VAL A 969 -14.19 -37.18 -27.48
C VAL A 969 -14.71 -38.60 -27.27
N PRO A 970 -14.05 -39.45 -26.46
CA PRO A 970 -14.51 -40.80 -26.23
C PRO A 970 -15.85 -40.79 -25.46
N ASP A 971 -16.76 -41.72 -25.79
CA ASP A 971 -18.13 -41.69 -25.26
C ASP A 971 -18.19 -42.07 -23.76
N ASN A 972 -17.65 -43.24 -23.42
CA ASN A 972 -17.78 -43.84 -22.09
C ASN A 972 -16.48 -43.86 -21.27
N THR A 973 -15.44 -43.16 -21.74
CA THR A 973 -14.14 -43.10 -21.04
C THR A 973 -13.56 -41.68 -21.10
N PRO A 974 -12.78 -41.25 -20.10
CA PRO A 974 -12.02 -40.01 -20.20
C PRO A 974 -10.99 -40.12 -21.32
N TRP A 975 -10.63 -39.02 -21.96
CA TRP A 975 -9.57 -39.04 -22.97
C TRP A 975 -8.17 -39.12 -22.35
N ASN A 976 -7.97 -38.59 -21.13
CA ASN A 976 -6.66 -38.54 -20.48
C ASN A 976 -6.49 -39.65 -19.43
N PHE A 977 -5.52 -40.54 -19.65
CA PHE A 977 -5.19 -41.65 -18.73
C PHE A 977 -3.91 -41.42 -17.90
N ASN A 978 -3.34 -40.21 -17.88
CA ASN A 978 -2.07 -39.95 -17.15
C ASN A 978 -2.14 -40.19 -15.63
N PHE A 979 -3.32 -40.11 -15.01
CA PHE A 979 -3.52 -40.46 -13.58
C PHE A 979 -4.12 -41.85 -13.38
N MET A 980 -4.34 -42.60 -14.47
CA MET A 980 -4.92 -43.95 -14.50
C MET A 980 -4.16 -44.83 -15.50
N GLY A 981 -2.84 -44.68 -15.59
CA GLY A 981 -2.04 -45.26 -16.67
C GLY A 981 -2.19 -46.78 -16.85
N VAL A 982 -2.45 -47.50 -15.76
CA VAL A 982 -2.69 -48.96 -15.76
C VAL A 982 -3.97 -49.34 -16.54
N LYS A 983 -4.91 -48.41 -16.73
CA LYS A 983 -6.16 -48.62 -17.48
C LYS A 983 -6.04 -48.31 -18.97
N HIS A 984 -4.91 -47.79 -19.44
CA HIS A 984 -4.69 -47.46 -20.83
C HIS A 984 -3.95 -48.59 -21.56
N ASP A 985 -4.56 -49.12 -22.61
CA ASP A 985 -3.99 -50.16 -23.47
C ASP A 985 -3.90 -49.64 -24.92
N PRO A 986 -2.73 -49.66 -25.58
CA PRO A 986 -2.59 -49.28 -26.99
C PRO A 986 -3.47 -50.07 -27.98
N LEU A 987 -4.01 -51.23 -27.59
CA LEU A 987 -4.95 -52.02 -28.40
C LEU A 987 -6.41 -51.87 -27.97
N MET A 988 -6.73 -50.91 -27.10
CA MET A 988 -8.10 -50.68 -26.64
C MET A 988 -9.02 -50.19 -27.76
N LYS A 989 -10.25 -50.71 -27.78
CA LYS A 989 -11.32 -50.19 -28.64
C LYS A 989 -12.06 -49.06 -27.95
N TYR A 990 -12.42 -48.03 -28.71
CA TYR A 990 -13.15 -46.87 -28.20
C TYR A 990 -14.15 -46.36 -29.25
N ASN A 991 -15.25 -45.80 -28.77
CA ASN A 991 -16.23 -45.10 -29.60
C ASN A 991 -16.13 -43.59 -29.31
N MET A 992 -16.41 -42.78 -30.32
CA MET A 992 -16.38 -41.33 -30.22
C MET A 992 -17.79 -40.76 -30.10
N LYS A 993 -17.90 -39.56 -29.50
CA LYS A 993 -19.11 -38.73 -29.51
C LYS A 993 -18.74 -37.28 -29.77
N LEU A 994 -19.72 -36.50 -30.22
CA LEU A 994 -19.60 -35.05 -30.25
C LEU A 994 -19.51 -34.52 -28.80
N GLY A 995 -18.45 -33.77 -28.50
CA GLY A 995 -18.27 -33.25 -27.15
C GLY A 995 -17.02 -32.39 -27.03
N THR A 996 -17.02 -31.50 -26.03
CA THR A 996 -15.86 -30.65 -25.76
C THR A 996 -14.91 -31.39 -24.80
N PRO A 997 -13.60 -31.50 -25.11
CA PRO A 997 -12.66 -32.16 -24.23
C PRO A 997 -12.53 -31.43 -22.89
N ARG A 998 -12.55 -32.22 -21.81
CA ARG A 998 -12.30 -31.73 -20.45
C ARG A 998 -10.82 -31.41 -20.25
N ASP A 999 -10.52 -30.50 -19.35
CA ASP A 999 -9.15 -30.03 -19.10
C ASP A 999 -8.26 -31.15 -18.53
N PHE A 1000 -6.94 -31.07 -18.73
CA PHE A 1000 -5.99 -32.14 -18.36
C PHE A 1000 -6.18 -32.67 -16.93
N TYR A 1001 -6.40 -31.76 -15.97
CA TYR A 1001 -6.52 -32.04 -14.53
C TYR A 1001 -7.96 -32.17 -14.02
N HIS A 1002 -8.94 -32.37 -14.91
CA HIS A 1002 -10.35 -32.56 -14.55
C HIS A 1002 -10.57 -33.81 -13.66
N GLU A 1003 -11.60 -33.79 -12.81
CA GLU A 1003 -11.90 -34.87 -11.86
C GLU A 1003 -12.10 -36.26 -12.50
N ASP A 1004 -12.81 -36.32 -13.63
CA ASP A 1004 -12.94 -37.50 -14.49
C ASP A 1004 -11.61 -38.18 -14.84
N HIS A 1005 -10.51 -37.43 -14.94
CA HIS A 1005 -9.20 -37.96 -15.30
C HIS A 1005 -8.44 -38.51 -14.08
N ARG A 1006 -8.85 -38.15 -12.86
CA ARG A 1006 -8.12 -38.46 -11.60
C ARG A 1006 -9.01 -38.90 -10.43
N PRO A 1007 -9.96 -39.84 -10.62
CA PRO A 1007 -10.96 -40.20 -9.60
C PRO A 1007 -10.36 -40.71 -8.28
N THR A 1008 -9.22 -41.39 -8.32
CA THR A 1008 -8.53 -41.91 -7.11
C THR A 1008 -8.06 -40.80 -6.17
N HIS A 1009 -7.57 -39.68 -6.71
CA HIS A 1009 -7.12 -38.54 -5.91
C HIS A 1009 -8.26 -37.87 -5.13
N PHE A 1010 -9.48 -37.90 -5.68
CA PHE A 1010 -10.65 -37.35 -5.02
C PHE A 1010 -11.24 -38.30 -3.98
N LEU A 1011 -11.22 -39.61 -4.25
CA LEU A 1011 -11.61 -40.65 -3.28
C LEU A 1011 -10.68 -40.66 -2.05
N GLU A 1012 -9.38 -40.48 -2.26
CA GLU A 1012 -8.41 -40.32 -1.16
C GLU A 1012 -8.66 -39.03 -0.36
N PHE A 1013 -9.04 -37.93 -1.02
CA PHE A 1013 -9.35 -36.67 -0.34
C PHE A 1013 -10.61 -36.76 0.52
N SER A 1014 -11.67 -37.42 0.05
CA SER A 1014 -12.88 -37.67 0.85
C SER A 1014 -12.61 -38.54 2.09
N ASN A 1015 -11.62 -39.44 2.03
CA ASN A 1015 -11.23 -40.25 3.19
C ASN A 1015 -10.36 -39.49 4.21
N ILE A 1016 -9.72 -38.39 3.80
CA ILE A 1016 -8.91 -37.53 4.70
C ILE A 1016 -9.82 -36.60 5.51
N ASP A 1017 -10.90 -36.09 4.91
CA ASP A 1017 -11.88 -35.23 5.60
C ASP A 1017 -12.59 -35.97 6.75
N GLU A 1018 -12.89 -37.27 6.62
CA GLU A 1018 -13.49 -38.04 7.74
C GLU A 1018 -12.52 -38.24 8.92
N GLY A 1019 -11.22 -38.37 8.64
CA GLY A 1019 -10.18 -38.51 9.66
C GLY A 1019 -9.83 -37.20 10.36
N GLU A 1020 -9.64 -36.11 9.61
CA GLU A 1020 -9.30 -34.81 10.17
C GLU A 1020 -10.49 -34.13 10.88
N VAL A 1021 -11.74 -34.37 10.44
CA VAL A 1021 -12.93 -33.89 11.16
C VAL A 1021 -13.10 -34.66 12.46
N ALA A 1022 -12.90 -35.98 12.48
CA ALA A 1022 -12.94 -36.77 13.72
C ALA A 1022 -11.82 -36.36 14.69
N GLU A 1023 -10.60 -36.11 14.20
CA GLU A 1023 -9.46 -35.71 15.02
C GLU A 1023 -9.57 -34.25 15.50
N ALA A 1024 -10.16 -33.35 14.71
CA ALA A 1024 -10.48 -31.98 15.11
C ALA A 1024 -11.65 -31.91 16.10
N GLU A 1025 -12.65 -32.79 15.98
CA GLU A 1025 -13.75 -32.93 16.95
C GLU A 1025 -13.22 -33.50 18.28
N ILE A 1026 -12.34 -34.51 18.22
CA ILE A 1026 -11.66 -35.09 19.40
C ILE A 1026 -10.75 -34.06 20.07
N ASN A 1027 -10.00 -33.26 19.31
CA ASN A 1027 -9.14 -32.21 19.85
C ASN A 1027 -9.96 -31.02 20.41
N ARG A 1028 -11.10 -30.65 19.80
CA ARG A 1028 -12.04 -29.69 20.38
C ARG A 1028 -12.65 -30.19 21.68
N LEU A 1029 -13.02 -31.48 21.76
CA LEU A 1029 -13.55 -32.11 22.97
C LEU A 1029 -12.48 -32.22 24.07
N ARG A 1030 -11.20 -32.36 23.70
CA ARG A 1030 -10.05 -32.30 24.62
C ARG A 1030 -9.83 -30.88 25.16
N ASP A 1031 -9.81 -29.87 24.30
CA ASP A 1031 -9.60 -28.47 24.68
C ASP A 1031 -10.76 -27.88 25.51
N MET A 1032 -11.99 -28.37 25.28
CA MET A 1032 -13.16 -28.00 26.10
C MET A 1032 -13.12 -28.58 27.52
N ASN A 1033 -12.35 -29.64 27.77
CA ASN A 1033 -12.22 -30.23 29.11
C ASN A 1033 -11.14 -29.56 29.98
N GLU A 1034 -10.20 -28.82 29.40
CA GLU A 1034 -9.11 -28.16 30.15
C GLU A 1034 -9.40 -26.69 30.50
N THR A 1035 -10.49 -26.11 30.02
CA THR A 1035 -10.80 -24.68 30.19
C THR A 1035 -12.15 -24.40 30.84
N ARG A 1036 -12.36 -24.84 32.10
CA ARG A 1036 -13.23 -24.15 33.08
C ARG A 1036 -13.17 -24.74 34.49
N PRO A 1037 -12.94 -23.92 35.55
CA PRO A 1037 -13.22 -24.31 36.92
C PRO A 1037 -14.70 -24.12 37.25
N ILE A 1038 -15.31 -25.16 37.83
CA ILE A 1038 -16.38 -25.18 38.84
C ILE A 1038 -17.49 -24.11 38.73
N VAL A 1039 -18.68 -24.54 38.28
CA VAL A 1039 -19.96 -24.23 38.95
C VAL A 1039 -20.78 -25.53 39.01
N LYS A 1040 -20.97 -26.06 40.23
CA LYS A 1040 -21.79 -27.24 40.53
C LYS A 1040 -23.27 -26.85 40.52
N GLY A 1041 -24.07 -27.55 39.72
CA GLY A 1041 -25.53 -27.49 39.74
C GLY A 1041 -26.09 -27.39 38.32
N HIS A 1042 -26.89 -28.37 37.89
CA HIS A 1042 -27.53 -28.57 36.56
C HIS A 1042 -27.02 -29.73 35.68
N LYS A 1043 -26.19 -30.64 36.20
CA LYS A 1043 -25.75 -31.82 35.44
C LYS A 1043 -26.69 -33.04 35.44
N LYS A 1044 -27.91 -32.96 36.01
CA LYS A 1044 -28.80 -34.14 36.16
C LYS A 1044 -29.97 -34.22 35.18
N ALA A 1045 -30.17 -33.23 34.31
CA ALA A 1045 -31.27 -33.22 33.34
C ALA A 1045 -30.86 -33.60 31.90
N LEU A 1046 -29.63 -33.32 31.49
CA LEU A 1046 -29.18 -33.49 30.10
C LEU A 1046 -28.57 -34.87 29.76
N LEU A 1047 -28.35 -35.73 30.75
CA LEU A 1047 -27.79 -37.08 30.55
C LEU A 1047 -28.85 -38.16 30.31
N LYS A 1048 -30.13 -37.79 30.15
CA LYS A 1048 -31.23 -38.74 29.98
C LYS A 1048 -31.84 -38.77 28.58
N GLU A 1049 -31.46 -37.85 27.68
CA GLU A 1049 -32.03 -37.77 26.32
C GLU A 1049 -31.12 -38.28 25.19
N VAL A 1050 -29.83 -38.55 25.45
CA VAL A 1050 -28.90 -39.03 24.40
C VAL A 1050 -28.72 -40.55 24.41
N SER A 1051 -29.28 -41.26 25.38
CA SER A 1051 -29.21 -42.73 25.48
C SER A 1051 -30.40 -43.47 24.84
N HIS A 1052 -31.16 -42.83 23.94
CA HIS A 1052 -32.29 -43.44 23.23
C HIS A 1052 -32.20 -43.31 21.69
N SER A 1053 -31.03 -43.04 21.14
CA SER A 1053 -30.81 -43.09 19.68
C SER A 1053 -29.37 -43.52 19.32
N ILE A 1054 -28.98 -44.69 19.83
CA ILE A 1054 -28.03 -45.61 19.17
C ILE A 1054 -28.79 -46.89 18.89
#